data_AF-A0A0L6U6E1-F1
#
_entry.id   AF-A0A0L6U6E1-F1
#
_cell.length_a   1.000
_cell.length_b   1.000
_cell.length_c   1.000
_cell.angle_alpha   90.00
_cell.angle_beta   90.00
_cell.angle_gamma   90.00
#
_symmetry.space_group_name_H-M   'P 1'
#
loop_
_entity.id
_entity.type
_entity.pdbx_description
1 polymer ?
#
loop_
_entity_poly.entity_id
_entity_poly.type
_entity_poly.pdbx_seq_one_letter_code
_entity_poly.pdbx_strand_id
1 'polypeptide(L)'
;MEKNIVVLGAGYSGILIAKKLAKRLKKQVDVKITLIDKKSYHTMLTELHEVAGNRVEEDSIRISLKRIFEGRKVDLKIDTITEIDYDKKTLTGKCASYTYDYLVMASGSQPTFFGIPGAKEYSYTLWSYEDAVKIREHVFEMFTKAIQETDPKEKQKLLSFYVLGAGFTGVEMVGELAEWIPTLCEQYEIDPDMVKIAIVDMMDRVVPSLSEKLSEKAKRRLEKMGVTVMLKTGFEAIGEGSISLKQGEQIFEDQTKTVIWAAGIESSEIAKKSGELNQVGRARIKTDEFLRAEGRDDVYIAGDNMYYIPEGQTLPVPQMVENCEQSSAIVAHNLTSAVSGTGEMKKYEPAFHGVMVSIGGRYGISYVGTQNKKFALPSFLSQFVKHFINIIYFIQILGWNKVFSYVRHEFFTIRHCRSFVGGHFSNRTPSFLLVPLRVFLGAFWIYEGVKKVNDGWLQEPNLTNFFQGANDLFYQIVNAGPGGDAVTSATAAAGTPVITGNLLLNWNILGLFKVFLIETTDIAIKFQVGIMDWFSNTVILSSNSSEVFFQSVIVYSEIIIGILLVLGLFTTISSLYSLLLQVMFVTTTGLYLSTWWMVFAAIAVIIGGGRVFGLDYYVMPWLKNHYKNIKIVRKLYIYND
;
A
#
# COMPACT_ATOMS: atom_id res chain seq x y z
N MET A 1 -33.88 31.60 -22.82
CA MET A 1 -33.12 30.70 -23.73
C MET A 1 -32.23 29.84 -22.86
N GLU A 2 -32.18 28.53 -23.08
CA GLU A 2 -31.29 27.65 -22.31
C GLU A 2 -29.84 27.92 -22.71
N LYS A 3 -28.97 28.23 -21.74
CA LYS A 3 -27.53 28.44 -21.94
C LYS A 3 -26.79 27.09 -21.89
N ASN A 4 -26.03 26.79 -22.93
CA ASN A 4 -25.28 25.54 -23.09
C ASN A 4 -23.81 25.73 -22.69
N ILE A 5 -23.41 25.04 -21.62
CA ILE A 5 -22.02 24.95 -21.20
C ILE A 5 -21.48 23.59 -21.65
N VAL A 6 -20.48 23.59 -22.51
CA VAL A 6 -19.77 22.36 -22.93
C VAL A 6 -18.40 22.31 -22.27
N VAL A 7 -18.12 21.24 -21.54
CA VAL A 7 -16.81 20.93 -20.98
C VAL A 7 -16.21 19.79 -21.78
N LEU A 8 -15.07 20.04 -22.44
CA LEU A 8 -14.36 19.05 -23.23
C LEU A 8 -13.22 18.43 -22.40
N GLY A 9 -13.34 17.13 -22.14
CA GLY A 9 -12.37 16.32 -21.40
C GLY A 9 -12.79 16.09 -19.95
N ALA A 10 -12.82 14.83 -19.52
CA ALA A 10 -13.12 14.40 -18.15
C ALA A 10 -11.84 14.00 -17.39
N GLY A 11 -10.76 14.77 -17.59
CA GLY A 11 -9.57 14.72 -16.74
C GLY A 11 -9.78 15.39 -15.38
N TYR A 12 -8.68 15.69 -14.69
CA TYR A 12 -8.73 16.37 -13.38
C TYR A 12 -9.50 17.67 -13.45
N SER A 13 -9.24 18.53 -14.45
CA SER A 13 -9.90 19.82 -14.56
C SER A 13 -11.38 19.71 -14.91
N GLY A 14 -11.72 19.02 -16.00
CA GLY A 14 -13.11 19.00 -16.49
C GLY A 14 -14.09 18.39 -15.49
N ILE A 15 -13.67 17.36 -14.73
CA ILE A 15 -14.50 16.78 -13.66
C ILE A 15 -14.75 17.80 -12.54
N LEU A 16 -13.69 18.47 -12.08
CA LEU A 16 -13.82 19.45 -11.00
C LEU A 16 -14.66 20.65 -11.44
N ILE A 17 -14.49 21.12 -12.67
CA ILE A 17 -15.29 22.21 -13.26
C ILE A 17 -16.76 21.80 -13.33
N ALA A 18 -17.07 20.69 -14.00
CA ALA A 18 -18.46 20.22 -14.15
C ALA A 18 -19.15 19.99 -12.80
N LYS A 19 -18.44 19.43 -11.81
CA LYS A 19 -18.97 19.25 -10.45
C LYS A 19 -19.24 20.57 -9.73
N LYS A 20 -18.34 21.55 -9.86
CA LYS A 20 -18.50 22.88 -9.24
C LYS A 20 -19.64 23.65 -9.92
N LEU A 21 -19.76 23.59 -11.24
CA LEU A 21 -20.86 24.17 -12.00
C LEU A 21 -22.20 23.54 -11.60
N ALA A 22 -22.29 22.22 -11.56
CA ALA A 22 -23.52 21.53 -11.15
C ALA A 22 -23.95 21.88 -9.71
N LYS A 23 -23.00 22.20 -8.81
CA LYS A 23 -23.28 22.68 -7.46
C LYS A 23 -23.75 24.15 -7.46
N ARG A 24 -23.04 25.04 -8.17
CA ARG A 24 -23.29 26.49 -8.18
C ARG A 24 -24.57 26.84 -8.94
N LEU A 25 -24.83 26.17 -10.05
CA LEU A 25 -25.95 26.41 -10.95
C LEU A 25 -27.14 25.46 -10.68
N LYS A 26 -27.14 24.74 -9.53
CA LYS A 26 -28.17 23.74 -9.19
C LYS A 26 -29.60 24.27 -9.29
N LYS A 27 -29.81 25.55 -8.98
CA LYS A 27 -31.13 26.21 -8.99
C LYS A 27 -31.50 26.86 -10.32
N GLN A 28 -30.55 27.03 -11.25
CA GLN A 28 -30.82 27.60 -12.57
C GLN A 28 -31.35 26.50 -13.48
N VAL A 29 -32.59 26.64 -13.96
CA VAL A 29 -33.25 25.64 -14.78
C VAL A 29 -32.80 25.77 -16.23
N ASP A 30 -32.56 27.00 -16.68
CA ASP A 30 -32.17 27.43 -18.02
C ASP A 30 -30.68 27.25 -18.37
N VAL A 31 -29.98 26.34 -17.68
CA VAL A 31 -28.57 26.05 -17.98
C VAL A 31 -28.35 24.56 -18.16
N LYS A 32 -27.79 24.17 -19.31
CA LYS A 32 -27.38 22.79 -19.60
C LYS A 32 -25.87 22.65 -19.49
N ILE A 33 -25.41 21.72 -18.66
CA ILE A 33 -23.99 21.39 -18.53
C ILE A 33 -23.75 20.07 -19.23
N THR A 34 -22.98 20.07 -20.31
CA THR A 34 -22.58 18.87 -21.06
C THR A 34 -21.09 18.62 -20.84
N LEU A 35 -20.72 17.44 -20.35
CA LEU A 35 -19.32 17.00 -20.23
C LEU A 35 -19.08 15.91 -21.27
N ILE A 36 -18.12 16.16 -22.17
CA ILE A 36 -17.77 15.27 -23.27
C ILE A 36 -16.40 14.67 -23.01
N ASP A 37 -16.29 13.35 -23.05
CA ASP A 37 -15.00 12.65 -22.98
C ASP A 37 -14.97 11.44 -23.91
N LYS A 38 -13.78 11.06 -24.38
CA LYS A 38 -13.60 9.87 -25.23
C LYS A 38 -13.79 8.55 -24.49
N LYS A 39 -13.80 8.54 -23.15
CA LYS A 39 -13.92 7.35 -22.30
C LYS A 39 -15.02 7.51 -21.25
N SER A 40 -15.61 6.38 -20.83
CA SER A 40 -16.65 6.33 -19.81
C SER A 40 -16.13 6.43 -18.37
N TYR A 41 -14.82 6.61 -18.19
CA TYR A 41 -14.14 6.68 -16.90
C TYR A 41 -13.07 7.76 -16.87
N HIS A 42 -12.92 8.37 -15.70
CA HIS A 42 -11.76 9.17 -15.33
C HIS A 42 -10.56 8.26 -15.08
N THR A 43 -9.38 8.66 -15.58
CA THR A 43 -8.12 7.97 -15.32
C THR A 43 -7.29 8.77 -14.33
N MET A 44 -6.84 8.12 -13.25
CA MET A 44 -5.89 8.69 -12.29
C MET A 44 -4.49 8.71 -12.92
N LEU A 45 -4.16 9.78 -13.66
CA LEU A 45 -2.88 9.90 -14.37
C LEU A 45 -1.67 9.86 -13.43
N THR A 46 -1.85 10.29 -12.18
CA THR A 46 -0.79 10.28 -11.15
C THR A 46 -0.46 8.89 -10.60
N GLU A 47 -1.20 7.85 -10.99
CA GLU A 47 -1.01 6.48 -10.48
C GLU A 47 -0.78 5.47 -11.61
N LEU A 48 -0.53 5.93 -12.83
CA LEU A 48 -0.30 5.04 -13.98
C LEU A 48 0.91 4.13 -13.77
N HIS A 49 1.98 4.66 -13.19
CA HIS A 49 3.21 3.90 -12.89
C HIS A 49 2.95 2.75 -11.91
N GLU A 50 1.99 2.88 -11.02
CA GLU A 50 1.65 1.83 -10.05
C GLU A 50 1.03 0.60 -10.75
N VAL A 51 0.21 0.82 -11.78
CA VAL A 51 -0.34 -0.27 -12.62
C VAL A 51 0.73 -0.81 -13.56
N ALA A 52 1.49 0.07 -14.20
CA ALA A 52 2.56 -0.30 -15.12
C ALA A 52 3.65 -1.16 -14.45
N GLY A 53 3.95 -0.87 -13.18
CA GLY A 53 4.87 -1.65 -12.36
C GLY A 53 4.22 -2.77 -11.52
N ASN A 54 3.00 -3.19 -11.89
CA ASN A 54 2.26 -4.30 -11.28
C ASN A 54 2.14 -4.22 -9.75
N ARG A 55 1.97 -3.01 -9.19
CA ARG A 55 1.77 -2.82 -7.76
C ARG A 55 0.29 -2.83 -7.39
N VAL A 56 -0.54 -2.23 -8.22
CA VAL A 56 -1.98 -2.11 -8.03
C VAL A 56 -2.73 -2.66 -9.23
N GLU A 57 -3.95 -3.15 -8.99
CA GLU A 57 -4.85 -3.62 -10.05
C GLU A 57 -5.37 -2.44 -10.88
N GLU A 58 -5.72 -2.71 -12.13
CA GLU A 58 -6.20 -1.74 -13.13
C GLU A 58 -7.39 -0.89 -12.68
N ASP A 59 -8.33 -1.51 -11.95
CA ASP A 59 -9.53 -0.85 -11.46
C ASP A 59 -9.24 0.24 -10.40
N SER A 60 -8.02 0.26 -9.85
CA SER A 60 -7.60 1.24 -8.85
C SER A 60 -7.56 2.66 -9.44
N ILE A 61 -7.17 2.78 -10.71
CA ILE A 61 -6.93 4.04 -11.42
C ILE A 61 -8.09 4.46 -12.34
N ARG A 62 -9.11 3.61 -12.50
CA ARG A 62 -10.30 3.89 -13.32
C ARG A 62 -11.49 4.24 -12.45
N ILE A 63 -12.12 5.39 -12.71
CA ILE A 63 -13.27 5.85 -11.94
C ILE A 63 -14.42 6.19 -12.89
N SER A 64 -15.51 5.45 -12.81
CA SER A 64 -16.69 5.66 -13.66
C SER A 64 -17.21 7.10 -13.59
N LEU A 65 -17.32 7.76 -14.75
CA LEU A 65 -17.89 9.11 -14.84
C LEU A 65 -19.36 9.13 -14.38
N LYS A 66 -20.12 8.10 -14.73
CA LYS A 66 -21.52 7.94 -14.28
C LYS A 66 -21.63 7.98 -12.76
N ARG A 67 -20.73 7.29 -12.05
CA ARG A 67 -20.69 7.28 -10.58
C ARG A 67 -20.28 8.64 -10.00
N ILE A 68 -19.39 9.37 -10.66
CA ILE A 68 -18.95 10.71 -10.20
C ILE A 68 -20.09 11.74 -10.26
N PHE A 69 -20.92 11.65 -11.31
CA PHE A 69 -22.00 12.61 -11.59
C PHE A 69 -23.41 12.09 -11.24
N GLU A 70 -23.50 10.94 -10.57
CA GLU A 70 -24.77 10.40 -10.08
C GLU A 70 -25.51 11.43 -9.21
N GLY A 71 -26.78 11.70 -9.55
CA GLY A 71 -27.59 12.71 -8.88
C GLY A 71 -27.18 14.17 -9.13
N ARG A 72 -26.33 14.45 -10.12
CA ARG A 72 -25.88 15.82 -10.48
C ARG A 72 -26.45 16.26 -11.83
N LYS A 73 -26.65 17.58 -11.98
CA LYS A 73 -27.08 18.22 -13.24
C LYS A 73 -25.91 18.32 -14.23
N VAL A 74 -25.47 17.17 -14.77
CA VAL A 74 -24.43 17.08 -15.81
C VAL A 74 -24.83 16.02 -16.82
N ASP A 75 -24.96 16.41 -18.09
CA ASP A 75 -25.18 15.51 -19.23
C ASP A 75 -23.83 14.96 -19.70
N LEU A 76 -23.63 13.65 -19.53
CA LEU A 76 -22.39 12.97 -19.92
C LEU A 76 -22.50 12.45 -21.34
N LYS A 77 -21.55 12.83 -22.20
CA LYS A 77 -21.43 12.33 -23.58
C LYS A 77 -20.10 11.62 -23.77
N ILE A 78 -20.17 10.38 -24.24
CA ILE A 78 -18.98 9.60 -24.57
C ILE A 78 -18.75 9.73 -26.07
N ASP A 79 -17.85 10.64 -26.45
CA ASP A 79 -17.55 10.95 -27.84
C ASP A 79 -16.12 11.48 -27.97
N THR A 80 -15.50 11.24 -29.12
CA THR A 80 -14.18 11.80 -29.46
C THR A 80 -14.38 13.01 -30.35
N ILE A 81 -14.16 14.21 -29.81
CA ILE A 81 -14.19 15.44 -30.58
C ILE A 81 -12.98 15.50 -31.53
N THR A 82 -13.25 15.79 -32.80
CA THR A 82 -12.24 15.88 -33.86
C THR A 82 -12.00 17.30 -34.34
N GLU A 83 -12.99 18.18 -34.20
CA GLU A 83 -12.96 19.55 -34.68
C GLU A 83 -13.80 20.47 -33.78
N ILE A 84 -13.39 21.74 -33.70
CA ILE A 84 -14.10 22.80 -32.98
C ILE A 84 -14.18 24.00 -33.92
N ASP A 85 -15.40 24.41 -34.25
CA ASP A 85 -15.69 25.63 -35.01
C ASP A 85 -16.11 26.70 -34.00
N TYR A 86 -15.21 27.65 -33.75
CA TYR A 86 -15.42 28.66 -32.72
C TYR A 86 -16.37 29.78 -33.16
N ASP A 87 -16.52 30.01 -34.47
CA ASP A 87 -17.43 31.03 -35.02
C ASP A 87 -18.88 30.54 -35.01
N LYS A 88 -19.10 29.28 -35.39
CA LYS A 88 -20.42 28.60 -35.27
C LYS A 88 -20.68 28.05 -33.87
N LYS A 89 -19.72 28.18 -32.95
CA LYS A 89 -19.76 27.67 -31.57
C LYS A 89 -20.21 26.20 -31.49
N THR A 90 -19.57 25.34 -32.27
CA THR A 90 -19.94 23.92 -32.41
C THR A 90 -18.71 23.01 -32.30
N LEU A 91 -18.84 21.90 -31.57
CA LEU A 91 -17.87 20.82 -31.52
C LEU A 91 -18.39 19.67 -32.37
N THR A 92 -17.54 19.14 -33.25
CA THR A 92 -17.86 17.96 -34.07
C THR A 92 -17.15 16.75 -33.49
N GLY A 93 -17.94 15.78 -33.04
CA GLY A 93 -17.49 14.47 -32.59
C GLY A 93 -17.63 13.39 -33.66
N LYS A 94 -17.23 12.17 -33.32
CA LYS A 94 -17.44 11.00 -34.17
C LYS A 94 -18.90 10.57 -34.19
N CYS A 95 -19.64 10.81 -33.11
CA CYS A 95 -21.01 10.36 -32.96
C CYS A 95 -22.04 11.48 -33.20
N ALA A 96 -21.74 12.71 -32.76
CA ALA A 96 -22.67 13.84 -32.89
C ALA A 96 -21.94 15.20 -32.92
N SER A 97 -22.69 16.25 -33.22
CA SER A 97 -22.26 17.63 -33.07
C SER A 97 -22.90 18.27 -31.83
N TYR A 98 -22.16 19.17 -31.17
CA TYR A 98 -22.55 19.79 -29.90
C TYR A 98 -22.38 21.30 -30.00
N THR A 99 -23.48 22.05 -29.88
CA THR A 99 -23.45 23.51 -29.83
C THR A 99 -23.18 24.01 -28.41
N TYR A 100 -22.49 25.14 -28.28
CA TYR A 100 -22.22 25.76 -26.97
C TYR A 100 -22.49 27.27 -26.98
N ASP A 101 -22.84 27.80 -25.82
CA ASP A 101 -22.75 29.23 -25.51
C ASP A 101 -21.42 29.53 -24.81
N TYR A 102 -20.95 28.58 -23.97
CA TYR A 102 -19.63 28.62 -23.36
C TYR A 102 -18.92 27.26 -23.48
N LEU A 103 -17.65 27.30 -23.85
CA LEU A 103 -16.78 26.12 -23.97
C LEU A 103 -15.68 26.15 -22.92
N VAL A 104 -15.44 25.01 -22.28
CA VAL A 104 -14.27 24.77 -21.43
C VAL A 104 -13.38 23.73 -22.10
N MET A 105 -12.16 24.12 -22.48
CA MET A 105 -11.12 23.23 -23.00
C MET A 105 -10.31 22.65 -21.83
N ALA A 106 -10.57 21.38 -21.50
CA ALA A 106 -9.88 20.61 -20.46
C ALA A 106 -9.45 19.22 -20.98
N SER A 107 -9.06 19.16 -22.25
CA SER A 107 -8.72 17.95 -22.99
C SER A 107 -7.39 17.30 -22.59
N GLY A 108 -6.59 17.97 -21.76
CA GLY A 108 -5.32 17.46 -21.24
C GLY A 108 -4.18 17.55 -22.25
N SER A 109 -3.15 16.77 -22.02
CA SER A 109 -1.90 16.74 -22.79
C SER A 109 -1.66 15.36 -23.41
N GLN A 110 -0.60 15.24 -24.20
CA GLN A 110 -0.10 13.99 -24.78
C GLN A 110 1.44 13.96 -24.73
N PRO A 111 2.08 12.79 -24.87
CA PRO A 111 3.53 12.69 -24.96
C PRO A 111 4.10 13.50 -26.15
N THR A 112 5.26 14.11 -25.96
CA THR A 112 6.04 14.73 -27.04
C THR A 112 7.38 14.00 -27.19
N PHE A 113 7.77 13.72 -28.43
CA PHE A 113 8.96 12.92 -28.75
C PHE A 113 10.14 13.77 -29.23
N PHE A 114 9.99 15.11 -29.25
CA PHE A 114 11.02 16.08 -29.66
C PHE A 114 11.63 15.84 -31.06
N GLY A 115 10.94 15.09 -31.93
CA GLY A 115 11.45 14.73 -33.25
C GLY A 115 12.56 13.66 -33.24
N ILE A 116 12.79 12.99 -32.11
CA ILE A 116 13.78 11.91 -32.01
C ILE A 116 13.36 10.74 -32.91
N PRO A 117 14.20 10.32 -33.88
CA PRO A 117 13.90 9.22 -34.78
C PRO A 117 13.54 7.93 -34.05
N GLY A 118 12.42 7.33 -34.47
CA GLY A 118 11.95 6.05 -33.94
C GLY A 118 11.39 6.10 -32.52
N ALA A 119 11.44 7.24 -31.83
CA ALA A 119 10.97 7.33 -30.44
C ALA A 119 9.46 7.09 -30.33
N LYS A 120 8.65 7.53 -31.30
CA LYS A 120 7.21 7.30 -31.30
C LYS A 120 6.84 5.86 -31.65
N GLU A 121 7.65 5.22 -32.49
CA GLU A 121 7.42 3.90 -33.07
C GLU A 121 7.90 2.76 -32.15
N TYR A 122 9.04 2.95 -31.47
CA TYR A 122 9.76 1.89 -30.75
C TYR A 122 9.84 2.12 -29.23
N SER A 123 9.05 3.05 -28.68
CA SER A 123 8.95 3.23 -27.22
C SER A 123 7.52 3.15 -26.72
N TYR A 124 7.38 2.76 -25.45
CA TYR A 124 6.15 2.82 -24.70
C TYR A 124 6.01 4.20 -24.06
N THR A 125 4.82 4.78 -24.09
CA THR A 125 4.50 5.97 -23.30
C THR A 125 3.85 5.57 -21.98
N LEU A 126 3.71 6.51 -21.03
CA LEU A 126 2.94 6.31 -19.80
C LEU A 126 1.99 7.49 -19.59
N TRP A 127 1.00 7.62 -20.49
CA TRP A 127 0.07 8.75 -20.48
C TRP A 127 -1.40 8.34 -20.49
N SER A 128 -1.67 7.04 -20.54
CA SER A 128 -3.02 6.49 -20.54
C SER A 128 -3.11 5.24 -19.68
N TYR A 129 -4.33 4.86 -19.32
CA TYR A 129 -4.57 3.56 -18.67
C TYR A 129 -4.10 2.40 -19.57
N GLU A 130 -4.35 2.48 -20.88
CA GLU A 130 -3.95 1.45 -21.83
C GLU A 130 -2.44 1.35 -21.94
N ASP A 131 -1.73 2.49 -21.87
CA ASP A 131 -0.27 2.55 -21.84
C ASP A 131 0.28 1.79 -20.62
N ALA A 132 -0.29 2.03 -19.43
CA ALA A 132 0.15 1.36 -18.21
C ALA A 132 -0.06 -0.16 -18.29
N VAL A 133 -1.22 -0.61 -18.80
CA VAL A 133 -1.50 -2.04 -19.00
C VAL A 133 -0.53 -2.65 -20.01
N LYS A 134 -0.29 -1.99 -21.14
CA LYS A 134 0.66 -2.44 -22.18
C LYS A 134 2.06 -2.60 -21.63
N ILE A 135 2.56 -1.65 -20.83
CA ILE A 135 3.88 -1.75 -20.20
C ILE A 135 3.94 -2.97 -19.28
N ARG A 136 2.92 -3.15 -18.42
CA ARG A 136 2.87 -4.29 -17.49
C ARG A 136 2.89 -5.63 -18.24
N GLU A 137 2.05 -5.76 -19.25
CA GLU A 137 1.97 -6.98 -20.08
C GLU A 137 3.27 -7.24 -20.84
N HIS A 138 3.86 -6.20 -21.42
CA HIS A 138 5.15 -6.27 -22.10
C HIS A 138 6.27 -6.75 -21.17
N VAL A 139 6.35 -6.22 -19.94
CA VAL A 139 7.36 -6.67 -18.96
C VAL A 139 7.18 -8.17 -18.65
N PHE A 140 5.95 -8.65 -18.43
CA PHE A 140 5.70 -10.07 -18.26
C PHE A 140 6.11 -10.90 -19.49
N GLU A 141 5.81 -10.39 -20.69
CA GLU A 141 6.19 -11.03 -21.95
C GLU A 141 7.71 -11.11 -22.11
N MET A 142 8.46 -10.07 -21.73
CA MET A 142 9.93 -10.07 -21.78
C MET A 142 10.53 -11.15 -20.88
N PHE A 143 10.03 -11.29 -19.64
CA PHE A 143 10.47 -12.35 -18.74
C PHE A 143 10.09 -13.75 -19.25
N THR A 144 8.89 -13.88 -19.84
CA THR A 144 8.43 -15.14 -20.45
C THR A 144 9.27 -15.55 -21.68
N LYS A 145 9.68 -14.60 -22.51
CA LYS A 145 10.60 -14.86 -23.63
C LYS A 145 12.01 -15.15 -23.13
N ALA A 146 12.46 -14.43 -22.11
CA ALA A 146 13.80 -14.60 -21.55
C ALA A 146 14.01 -16.02 -21.00
N ILE A 147 13.04 -16.62 -20.31
CA ILE A 147 13.22 -18.01 -19.81
C ILE A 147 13.33 -19.04 -20.94
N GLN A 148 12.73 -18.78 -22.10
CA GLN A 148 12.79 -19.64 -23.29
C GLN A 148 14.06 -19.41 -24.13
N GLU A 149 14.72 -18.27 -23.95
CA GLU A 149 15.88 -17.89 -24.74
C GLU A 149 17.17 -18.60 -24.28
N THR A 150 17.91 -19.12 -25.25
CA THR A 150 19.15 -19.87 -25.04
C THR A 150 20.40 -19.03 -25.29
N ASP A 151 20.34 -18.02 -26.17
CA ASP A 151 21.44 -17.09 -26.40
C ASP A 151 21.53 -16.07 -25.23
N PRO A 152 22.64 -16.04 -24.48
CA PRO A 152 22.84 -15.06 -23.41
C PRO A 152 22.70 -13.60 -23.85
N LYS A 153 23.08 -13.25 -25.09
CA LYS A 153 23.00 -11.88 -25.59
C LYS A 153 21.57 -11.45 -25.86
N GLU A 154 20.79 -12.29 -26.53
CA GLU A 154 19.37 -12.01 -26.77
C GLU A 154 18.56 -12.05 -25.46
N LYS A 155 18.91 -12.95 -24.54
CA LYS A 155 18.35 -12.96 -23.18
C LYS A 155 18.61 -11.65 -22.44
N GLN A 156 19.85 -11.13 -22.48
CA GLN A 156 20.18 -9.83 -21.87
C GLN A 156 19.42 -8.67 -22.52
N LYS A 157 19.24 -8.70 -23.85
CA LYS A 157 18.47 -7.71 -24.61
C LYS A 157 17.00 -7.68 -24.20
N LEU A 158 16.39 -8.83 -23.94
CA LEU A 158 15.02 -8.95 -23.41
C LEU A 158 14.90 -8.40 -21.98
N LEU A 159 15.94 -8.61 -21.16
CA LEU A 159 16.01 -8.21 -19.75
C LEU A 159 16.64 -6.82 -19.52
N SER A 160 16.74 -6.00 -20.56
CA SER A 160 17.25 -4.63 -20.48
C SER A 160 16.10 -3.63 -20.62
N PHE A 161 15.91 -2.78 -19.61
CA PHE A 161 14.80 -1.83 -19.48
C PHE A 161 15.32 -0.40 -19.38
N TYR A 162 14.91 0.47 -20.30
CA TYR A 162 15.29 1.88 -20.34
C TYR A 162 14.09 2.77 -20.07
N VAL A 163 14.22 3.71 -19.14
CA VAL A 163 13.26 4.79 -18.91
C VAL A 163 13.91 6.11 -19.31
N LEU A 164 13.37 6.78 -20.32
CA LEU A 164 13.91 8.04 -20.86
C LEU A 164 13.16 9.22 -20.25
N GLY A 165 13.88 10.06 -19.53
CA GLY A 165 13.36 11.18 -18.74
C GLY A 165 13.37 10.87 -17.25
N ALA A 166 14.27 11.49 -16.50
CA ALA A 166 14.36 11.50 -15.04
C ALA A 166 13.57 12.64 -14.38
N GLY A 167 12.45 13.04 -14.99
CA GLY A 167 11.42 13.88 -14.34
C GLY A 167 10.57 13.10 -13.34
N PHE A 168 9.42 13.65 -12.96
CA PHE A 168 8.47 12.99 -12.04
C PHE A 168 8.09 11.59 -12.52
N THR A 169 7.44 11.51 -13.69
CA THR A 169 6.88 10.27 -14.24
C THR A 169 7.92 9.18 -14.44
N GLY A 170 9.10 9.50 -14.96
CA GLY A 170 10.12 8.48 -15.21
C GLY A 170 10.79 7.97 -13.94
N VAL A 171 11.01 8.83 -12.93
CA VAL A 171 11.52 8.39 -11.61
C VAL A 171 10.50 7.49 -10.91
N GLU A 172 9.21 7.83 -11.00
CA GLU A 172 8.14 7.00 -10.45
C GLU A 172 8.06 5.64 -11.17
N MET A 173 8.08 5.64 -12.50
CA MET A 173 8.03 4.43 -13.31
C MET A 173 9.23 3.50 -13.06
N VAL A 174 10.46 4.03 -13.08
CA VAL A 174 11.66 3.20 -12.86
C VAL A 174 11.71 2.68 -11.42
N GLY A 175 11.20 3.45 -10.46
CA GLY A 175 11.09 3.03 -9.06
C GLY A 175 10.15 1.83 -8.89
N GLU A 176 9.00 1.85 -9.58
CA GLU A 176 8.07 0.71 -9.58
C GLU A 176 8.64 -0.53 -10.29
N LEU A 177 9.34 -0.34 -11.43
CA LEU A 177 10.04 -1.45 -12.11
C LEU A 177 11.10 -2.09 -11.22
N ALA A 178 11.93 -1.27 -10.57
CA ALA A 178 13.01 -1.76 -9.73
C ALA A 178 12.52 -2.46 -8.46
N GLU A 179 11.33 -2.15 -7.94
CA GLU A 179 10.70 -2.97 -6.89
C GLU A 179 10.06 -4.26 -7.41
N TRP A 180 9.58 -4.26 -8.66
CA TRP A 180 8.87 -5.40 -9.24
C TRP A 180 9.83 -6.48 -9.78
N ILE A 181 10.93 -6.07 -10.42
CA ILE A 181 11.88 -6.97 -11.08
C ILE A 181 12.40 -8.09 -10.18
N PRO A 182 12.79 -7.87 -8.91
CA PRO A 182 13.22 -8.96 -8.04
C PRO A 182 12.14 -10.05 -7.84
N THR A 183 10.86 -9.67 -7.83
CA THR A 183 9.74 -10.63 -7.75
C THR A 183 9.59 -11.42 -9.05
N LEU A 184 9.80 -10.77 -10.20
CA LEU A 184 9.80 -11.45 -11.50
C LEU A 184 10.99 -12.40 -11.64
N CYS A 185 12.18 -12.00 -11.20
CA CYS A 185 13.35 -12.87 -11.18
C CYS A 185 13.11 -14.15 -10.37
N GLU A 186 12.48 -14.03 -9.20
CA GLU A 186 12.09 -15.19 -8.39
C GLU A 186 11.02 -16.04 -9.10
N GLN A 187 9.98 -15.42 -9.67
CA GLN A 187 8.89 -16.12 -10.35
C GLN A 187 9.32 -16.87 -11.62
N TYR A 188 10.25 -16.31 -12.39
CA TYR A 188 10.74 -16.86 -13.66
C TYR A 188 12.11 -17.55 -13.52
N GLU A 189 12.61 -17.71 -12.28
CA GLU A 189 13.91 -18.33 -11.99
C GLU A 189 15.09 -17.70 -12.76
N ILE A 190 15.05 -16.38 -12.94
CA ILE A 190 16.09 -15.60 -13.63
C ILE A 190 17.05 -15.01 -12.61
N ASP A 191 18.35 -15.09 -12.86
CA ASP A 191 19.37 -14.41 -12.05
C ASP A 191 19.17 -12.89 -12.10
N PRO A 192 18.94 -12.21 -10.96
CA PRO A 192 18.81 -10.75 -10.91
C PRO A 192 19.96 -9.97 -11.56
N ASP A 193 21.18 -10.52 -11.55
CA ASP A 193 22.36 -9.85 -12.13
C ASP A 193 22.31 -9.79 -13.66
N MET A 194 21.44 -10.57 -14.32
CA MET A 194 21.19 -10.49 -15.77
C MET A 194 20.26 -9.33 -16.17
N VAL A 195 19.54 -8.74 -15.22
CA VAL A 195 18.53 -7.72 -15.51
C VAL A 195 19.15 -6.33 -15.42
N LYS A 196 19.04 -5.55 -16.51
CA LYS A 196 19.53 -4.17 -16.57
C LYS A 196 18.35 -3.21 -16.49
N ILE A 197 18.40 -2.27 -15.56
CA ILE A 197 17.44 -1.17 -15.48
C ILE A 197 18.22 0.14 -15.56
N ALA A 198 17.86 1.01 -16.49
CA ALA A 198 18.48 2.31 -16.64
C ALA A 198 17.43 3.42 -16.70
N ILE A 199 17.73 4.56 -16.06
CA ILE A 199 17.03 5.82 -16.29
C ILE A 199 18.00 6.82 -16.92
N VAL A 200 17.57 7.44 -18.02
CA VAL A 200 18.43 8.30 -18.83
C VAL A 200 17.81 9.69 -18.98
N ASP A 201 18.58 10.76 -18.76
CA ASP A 201 18.12 12.14 -18.94
C ASP A 201 19.24 13.06 -19.42
N MET A 202 18.85 14.09 -20.18
CA MET A 202 19.72 15.17 -20.65
C MET A 202 20.12 16.14 -19.54
N MET A 203 19.28 16.27 -18.52
CA MET A 203 19.49 17.12 -17.36
C MET A 203 20.60 16.55 -16.47
N ASP A 204 21.17 17.42 -15.64
CA ASP A 204 22.27 17.10 -14.74
C ASP A 204 21.84 16.40 -13.44
N ARG A 205 20.52 16.39 -13.15
CA ARG A 205 19.93 15.86 -11.91
C ARG A 205 18.57 15.25 -12.17
N VAL A 206 18.24 14.23 -11.39
CA VAL A 206 16.90 13.65 -11.32
C VAL A 206 15.93 14.62 -10.64
N VAL A 207 14.71 14.73 -11.18
CA VAL A 207 13.64 15.63 -10.73
C VAL A 207 14.16 17.05 -10.44
N PRO A 208 14.61 17.80 -11.46
CA PRO A 208 15.31 19.09 -11.29
C PRO A 208 14.45 20.20 -10.66
N SER A 209 13.13 20.00 -10.59
CA SER A 209 12.19 20.88 -9.87
C SER A 209 12.29 20.77 -8.34
N LEU A 210 13.01 19.77 -7.81
CA LEU A 210 13.27 19.64 -6.38
C LEU A 210 14.60 20.30 -6.00
N SER A 211 14.83 20.48 -4.70
CA SER A 211 16.13 20.93 -4.22
C SER A 211 17.22 19.89 -4.50
N GLU A 212 18.45 20.36 -4.70
CA GLU A 212 19.61 19.51 -5.02
C GLU A 212 19.76 18.33 -4.05
N LYS A 213 19.57 18.61 -2.76
CA LYS A 213 19.67 17.61 -1.69
C LYS A 213 18.60 16.52 -1.81
N LEU A 214 17.40 16.85 -2.30
CA LEU A 214 16.33 15.87 -2.53
C LEU A 214 16.58 15.08 -3.82
N SER A 215 16.99 15.74 -4.90
CA SER A 215 17.40 15.07 -6.15
C SER A 215 18.51 14.04 -5.90
N GLU A 216 19.52 14.41 -5.12
CA GLU A 216 20.62 13.51 -4.77
C GLU A 216 20.15 12.31 -3.92
N LYS A 217 19.20 12.51 -3.00
CA LYS A 217 18.57 11.40 -2.25
C LYS A 217 17.80 10.45 -3.17
N ALA A 218 17.11 11.00 -4.17
CA ALA A 218 16.37 10.22 -5.16
C ALA A 218 17.33 9.34 -5.98
N LYS A 219 18.40 9.95 -6.51
CA LYS A 219 19.44 9.26 -7.26
C LYS A 219 20.04 8.10 -6.45
N ARG A 220 20.51 8.37 -5.22
CA ARG A 220 21.06 7.33 -4.34
C ARG A 220 20.08 6.21 -4.04
N ARG A 221 18.78 6.53 -3.92
CA ARG A 221 17.74 5.52 -3.71
C ARG A 221 17.60 4.62 -4.93
N LEU A 222 17.55 5.19 -6.13
CA LEU A 222 17.49 4.45 -7.39
C LEU A 222 18.72 3.55 -7.58
N GLU A 223 19.92 4.07 -7.35
CA GLU A 223 21.18 3.30 -7.43
C GLU A 223 21.19 2.14 -6.42
N LYS A 224 20.71 2.37 -5.18
CA LYS A 224 20.55 1.32 -4.17
C LYS A 224 19.54 0.23 -4.58
N MET A 225 18.62 0.54 -5.47
CA MET A 225 17.64 -0.40 -6.03
C MET A 225 18.16 -1.10 -7.30
N GLY A 226 19.42 -0.89 -7.69
CA GLY A 226 20.03 -1.50 -8.87
C GLY A 226 19.78 -0.75 -10.19
N VAL A 227 19.23 0.47 -10.13
CA VAL A 227 19.00 1.29 -11.32
C VAL A 227 20.26 2.04 -11.71
N THR A 228 20.66 1.91 -12.97
CA THR A 228 21.73 2.72 -13.57
C THR A 228 21.19 4.12 -13.91
N VAL A 229 21.74 5.16 -13.30
CA VAL A 229 21.28 6.55 -13.51
C VAL A 229 22.23 7.27 -14.46
N MET A 230 21.77 7.55 -15.68
CA MET A 230 22.56 8.15 -16.76
C MET A 230 22.10 9.59 -17.03
N LEU A 231 22.77 10.55 -16.40
CA LEU A 231 22.47 11.98 -16.53
C LEU A 231 23.37 12.63 -17.59
N LYS A 232 23.02 13.85 -18.02
CA LYS A 232 23.72 14.57 -19.11
C LYS A 232 23.87 13.71 -20.38
N THR A 233 22.85 12.89 -20.65
CA THR A 233 22.84 11.93 -21.75
C THR A 233 21.64 12.20 -22.66
N GLY A 234 21.91 12.53 -23.92
CA GLY A 234 20.93 12.77 -24.98
C GLY A 234 20.38 11.50 -25.60
N PHE A 235 19.19 11.62 -26.19
CA PHE A 235 18.53 10.57 -26.96
C PHE A 235 18.75 10.87 -28.45
N GLU A 236 19.49 10.01 -29.16
CA GLU A 236 19.79 10.22 -30.59
C GLU A 236 18.77 9.51 -31.47
N ALA A 237 18.50 8.24 -31.21
CA ALA A 237 17.52 7.43 -31.93
C ALA A 237 17.07 6.22 -31.12
N ILE A 238 15.87 5.72 -31.41
CA ILE A 238 15.36 4.45 -30.88
C ILE A 238 15.05 3.54 -32.07
N GLY A 239 15.58 2.33 -32.06
CA GLY A 239 15.40 1.34 -33.14
C GLY A 239 14.63 0.11 -32.68
N GLU A 240 14.42 -0.83 -33.60
CA GLU A 240 13.78 -2.10 -33.29
C GLU A 240 14.71 -3.01 -32.46
N GLY A 241 14.68 -2.84 -31.15
CA GLY A 241 15.54 -3.59 -30.23
C GLY A 241 16.85 -2.90 -29.88
N SER A 242 17.02 -1.63 -30.22
CA SER A 242 18.22 -0.86 -29.88
C SER A 242 17.89 0.55 -29.44
N ILE A 243 18.82 1.16 -28.70
CA ILE A 243 18.78 2.56 -28.30
C ILE A 243 20.13 3.21 -28.57
N SER A 244 20.10 4.41 -29.16
CA SER A 244 21.29 5.23 -29.40
C SER A 244 21.27 6.44 -28.48
N LEU A 245 22.31 6.55 -27.65
CA LEU A 245 22.45 7.57 -26.61
C LEU A 245 23.72 8.37 -26.84
N LYS A 246 23.67 9.66 -26.49
CA LYS A 246 24.83 10.57 -26.62
C LYS A 246 25.24 11.12 -25.27
N GLN A 247 26.51 10.92 -24.90
CA GLN A 247 27.11 11.50 -23.72
C GLN A 247 28.34 12.34 -24.11
N GLY A 248 28.23 13.66 -23.98
CA GLY A 248 29.22 14.58 -24.53
C GLY A 248 29.30 14.46 -26.05
N GLU A 249 30.47 14.14 -26.58
CA GLU A 249 30.70 13.91 -28.02
C GLU A 249 30.56 12.44 -28.44
N GLN A 250 30.45 11.52 -27.48
CA GLN A 250 30.38 10.09 -27.74
C GLN A 250 28.93 9.64 -27.93
N ILE A 251 28.69 8.89 -29.00
CA ILE A 251 27.44 8.17 -29.24
C ILE A 251 27.71 6.70 -28.99
N PHE A 252 26.86 6.06 -28.18
CA PHE A 252 26.93 4.63 -27.94
C PHE A 252 25.55 4.01 -28.14
N GLU A 253 25.56 2.78 -28.67
CA GLU A 253 24.36 1.99 -28.89
C GLU A 253 24.27 0.88 -27.86
N ASP A 254 23.05 0.62 -27.39
CA ASP A 254 22.74 -0.49 -26.51
C ASP A 254 21.56 -1.30 -27.07
N GLN A 255 21.46 -2.56 -26.63
CA GLN A 255 20.44 -3.50 -27.08
C GLN A 255 19.36 -3.63 -26.01
N THR A 256 18.12 -3.35 -26.39
CA THR A 256 16.98 -3.42 -25.47
C THR A 256 15.68 -3.62 -26.22
N LYS A 257 14.81 -4.50 -25.73
CA LYS A 257 13.42 -4.63 -26.22
C LYS A 257 12.42 -3.74 -25.46
N THR A 258 12.87 -2.97 -24.48
CA THR A 258 11.98 -2.15 -23.64
C THR A 258 12.53 -0.75 -23.42
N VAL A 259 11.90 0.22 -24.10
CA VAL A 259 12.15 1.64 -23.88
C VAL A 259 10.85 2.32 -23.50
N ILE A 260 10.83 3.01 -22.35
CA ILE A 260 9.68 3.75 -21.84
C ILE A 260 10.02 5.25 -21.89
N TRP A 261 9.22 6.01 -22.63
CA TRP A 261 9.36 7.44 -22.82
C TRP A 261 8.56 8.26 -21.81
N ALA A 262 9.25 9.05 -21.00
CA ALA A 262 8.72 9.94 -19.97
C ALA A 262 9.38 11.34 -20.01
N ALA A 263 10.02 11.71 -21.12
CA ALA A 263 10.84 12.92 -21.21
C ALA A 263 10.06 14.22 -21.47
N GLY A 264 8.78 14.15 -21.85
CA GLY A 264 8.00 15.37 -22.03
C GLY A 264 6.58 15.17 -22.52
N ILE A 265 5.81 16.26 -22.38
CA ILE A 265 4.43 16.37 -22.84
C ILE A 265 4.20 17.67 -23.60
N GLU A 266 3.12 17.67 -24.37
CA GLU A 266 2.58 18.77 -25.16
C GLU A 266 1.06 18.77 -25.06
N SER A 267 0.42 19.85 -25.50
CA SER A 267 -1.04 19.93 -25.51
C SER A 267 -1.68 18.84 -26.38
N SER A 268 -2.90 18.44 -26.06
CA SER A 268 -3.64 17.40 -26.80
C SER A 268 -3.78 17.71 -28.29
N GLU A 269 -3.96 16.66 -29.11
CA GLU A 269 -4.20 16.78 -30.55
C GLU A 269 -5.37 17.72 -30.90
N ILE A 270 -6.47 17.70 -30.13
CA ILE A 270 -7.61 18.59 -30.40
C ILE A 270 -7.25 20.04 -30.12
N ALA A 271 -6.49 20.32 -29.05
CA ALA A 271 -6.02 21.67 -28.75
C ALA A 271 -5.01 22.17 -29.79
N LYS A 272 -4.19 21.29 -30.38
CA LYS A 272 -3.31 21.63 -31.51
C LYS A 272 -4.12 22.05 -32.74
N LYS A 273 -5.18 21.31 -33.05
CA LYS A 273 -6.08 21.58 -34.19
C LYS A 273 -6.93 22.82 -34.01
N SER A 274 -7.04 23.35 -32.80
CA SER A 274 -7.69 24.63 -32.47
C SER A 274 -6.93 25.86 -32.97
N GLY A 275 -6.34 25.83 -34.18
CA GLY A 275 -5.39 26.82 -34.72
C GLY A 275 -5.90 28.26 -34.81
N GLU A 276 -7.19 28.50 -34.58
CA GLU A 276 -7.78 29.83 -34.40
C GLU A 276 -7.39 30.49 -33.07
N LEU A 277 -7.01 29.70 -32.05
CA LEU A 277 -6.59 30.20 -30.75
C LEU A 277 -5.07 30.41 -30.71
N ASN A 278 -4.63 31.44 -29.97
CA ASN A 278 -3.20 31.74 -29.80
C ASN A 278 -2.49 30.61 -29.03
N GLN A 279 -1.62 29.86 -29.71
CA GLN A 279 -0.90 28.71 -29.15
C GLN A 279 0.59 29.00 -28.97
N VAL A 280 1.12 28.65 -27.79
CA VAL A 280 2.53 28.82 -27.40
C VAL A 280 3.01 27.64 -26.56
N GLY A 281 4.33 27.50 -26.39
CA GLY A 281 4.91 26.55 -25.43
C GLY A 281 4.45 25.09 -25.59
N ARG A 282 4.63 24.51 -26.78
CA ARG A 282 4.15 23.16 -27.17
C ARG A 282 2.62 23.06 -27.27
N ALA A 283 2.04 23.98 -28.03
CA ALA A 283 0.62 24.05 -28.38
C ALA A 283 -0.35 24.27 -27.20
N ARG A 284 0.13 24.87 -26.11
CA ARG A 284 -0.72 25.35 -25.01
C ARG A 284 -1.40 26.66 -25.44
N ILE A 285 -2.63 26.87 -25.04
CA ILE A 285 -3.46 28.02 -25.44
C ILE A 285 -3.23 29.16 -24.46
N LYS A 286 -2.85 30.34 -24.96
CA LYS A 286 -2.61 31.53 -24.14
C LYS A 286 -3.93 32.06 -23.57
N THR A 287 -3.93 32.37 -22.27
CA THR A 287 -5.13 32.85 -21.57
C THR A 287 -4.94 34.22 -20.96
N ASP A 288 -6.04 34.92 -20.74
CA ASP A 288 -6.10 36.08 -19.86
C ASP A 288 -6.07 35.70 -18.37
N GLU A 289 -6.13 36.71 -17.49
CA GLU A 289 -6.14 36.53 -16.03
C GLU A 289 -7.39 35.83 -15.49
N PHE A 290 -8.46 35.72 -16.29
CA PHE A 290 -9.71 35.05 -15.93
C PHE A 290 -9.79 33.62 -16.49
N LEU A 291 -8.71 33.14 -17.12
CA LEU A 291 -8.57 31.84 -17.77
C LEU A 291 -9.45 31.67 -19.02
N ARG A 292 -9.72 32.76 -19.72
CA ARG A 292 -10.35 32.76 -21.04
C ARG A 292 -9.27 32.74 -22.11
N ALA A 293 -9.55 32.11 -23.25
CA ALA A 293 -8.65 32.16 -24.40
C ALA A 293 -8.49 33.62 -24.87
N GLU A 294 -7.26 34.04 -25.20
CA GLU A 294 -7.06 35.40 -25.71
C GLU A 294 -7.94 35.68 -26.94
N GLY A 295 -8.64 36.82 -26.91
CA GLY A 295 -9.55 37.23 -27.98
C GLY A 295 -10.97 36.64 -27.90
N ARG A 296 -11.29 35.83 -26.89
CA ARG A 296 -12.63 35.24 -26.71
C ARG A 296 -13.13 35.33 -25.28
N ASP A 297 -14.42 35.63 -25.11
CA ASP A 297 -15.09 35.69 -23.81
C ASP A 297 -15.90 34.42 -23.49
N ASP A 298 -16.10 33.56 -24.49
CA ASP A 298 -16.92 32.36 -24.45
C ASP A 298 -16.12 31.06 -24.31
N VAL A 299 -14.79 31.11 -24.42
CA VAL A 299 -13.90 29.93 -24.34
C VAL A 299 -12.98 30.05 -23.14
N TYR A 300 -13.07 29.11 -22.22
CA TYR A 300 -12.21 28.97 -21.04
C TYR A 300 -11.24 27.80 -21.20
N ILE A 301 -10.00 27.96 -20.72
CA ILE A 301 -8.97 26.92 -20.79
C ILE A 301 -8.55 26.53 -19.38
N ALA A 302 -8.43 25.22 -19.12
CA ALA A 302 -8.03 24.72 -17.81
C ALA A 302 -7.00 23.59 -17.92
N GLY A 303 -6.29 23.35 -16.81
CA GLY A 303 -5.32 22.26 -16.69
C GLY A 303 -4.18 22.39 -17.68
N ASP A 304 -3.80 21.28 -18.31
CA ASP A 304 -2.58 21.20 -19.13
C ASP A 304 -2.67 21.93 -20.47
N ASN A 305 -3.87 22.30 -20.94
CA ASN A 305 -4.04 23.06 -22.18
C ASN A 305 -3.74 24.56 -22.00
N MET A 306 -3.83 25.09 -20.79
CA MET A 306 -3.66 26.52 -20.49
C MET A 306 -2.19 26.92 -20.57
N TYR A 307 -1.89 28.09 -21.14
CA TYR A 307 -0.63 28.82 -20.98
C TYR A 307 -0.91 30.17 -20.33
N TYR A 308 -0.49 30.31 -19.08
CA TYR A 308 -0.67 31.52 -18.29
C TYR A 308 0.58 31.80 -17.48
N ILE A 309 1.04 33.05 -17.48
CA ILE A 309 2.15 33.54 -16.67
C ILE A 309 1.53 34.47 -15.62
N PRO A 310 1.51 34.07 -14.32
CA PRO A 310 1.02 34.94 -13.25
C PRO A 310 1.82 36.25 -13.17
N GLU A 311 1.18 37.31 -12.69
CA GLU A 311 1.83 38.60 -12.50
C GLU A 311 3.08 38.47 -11.60
N GLY A 312 4.18 39.10 -12.01
CA GLY A 312 5.47 39.02 -11.32
C GLY A 312 6.25 37.71 -11.51
N GLN A 313 5.76 36.76 -12.30
CA GLN A 313 6.48 35.54 -12.66
C GLN A 313 7.04 35.60 -14.09
N THR A 314 8.10 34.83 -14.36
CA THR A 314 8.71 34.72 -15.70
C THR A 314 8.34 33.42 -16.42
N LEU A 315 7.91 32.41 -15.68
CA LEU A 315 7.57 31.09 -16.19
C LEU A 315 6.07 30.85 -16.16
N PRO A 316 5.51 30.13 -17.15
CA PRO A 316 4.11 29.76 -17.13
C PRO A 316 3.83 28.76 -16.01
N VAL A 317 2.57 28.70 -15.60
CA VAL A 317 2.11 27.69 -14.63
C VAL A 317 2.44 26.27 -15.11
N PRO A 318 2.89 25.38 -14.22
CA PRO A 318 3.26 24.02 -14.56
C PRO A 318 2.04 23.15 -14.93
N GLN A 319 2.28 22.16 -15.80
CA GLN A 319 1.31 21.13 -16.17
C GLN A 319 1.28 20.06 -15.07
N MET A 320 0.46 20.29 -14.03
CA MET A 320 0.35 19.42 -12.86
C MET A 320 -1.10 19.34 -12.37
N VAL A 321 -1.43 18.28 -11.63
CA VAL A 321 -2.78 18.10 -11.08
C VAL A 321 -3.21 19.26 -10.19
N GLU A 322 -2.31 19.79 -9.36
CA GLU A 322 -2.64 20.92 -8.49
C GLU A 322 -3.06 22.17 -9.29
N ASN A 323 -2.40 22.42 -10.43
CA ASN A 323 -2.81 23.45 -11.38
C ASN A 323 -4.19 23.16 -11.98
N CYS A 324 -4.47 21.89 -12.30
CA CYS A 324 -5.81 21.46 -12.70
C CYS A 324 -6.86 21.80 -11.63
N GLU A 325 -6.60 21.54 -10.34
CA GLU A 325 -7.54 21.83 -9.26
C GLU A 325 -7.81 23.33 -9.08
N GLN A 326 -6.73 24.13 -9.05
CA GLN A 326 -6.82 25.57 -8.83
C GLN A 326 -7.47 26.29 -10.01
N SER A 327 -7.04 25.99 -11.25
CA SER A 327 -7.67 26.56 -12.46
C SER A 327 -9.15 26.18 -12.57
N SER A 328 -9.53 24.97 -12.18
CA SER A 328 -10.93 24.52 -12.17
C SER A 328 -11.83 25.32 -11.25
N ALA A 329 -11.30 25.74 -10.09
CA ALA A 329 -12.05 26.55 -9.15
C ALA A 329 -12.34 27.95 -9.71
N ILE A 330 -11.37 28.54 -10.41
CA ILE A 330 -11.48 29.85 -11.05
C ILE A 330 -12.41 29.78 -12.27
N VAL A 331 -12.18 28.86 -13.21
CA VAL A 331 -13.04 28.70 -14.39
C VAL A 331 -14.49 28.48 -13.98
N ALA A 332 -14.76 27.59 -13.02
CA ALA A 332 -16.13 27.36 -12.57
C ALA A 332 -16.78 28.58 -11.90
N HIS A 333 -16.00 29.42 -11.20
CA HIS A 333 -16.49 30.68 -10.62
C HIS A 333 -16.79 31.71 -11.70
N ASN A 334 -15.81 31.99 -12.57
CA ASN A 334 -15.93 33.01 -13.63
C ASN A 334 -17.04 32.65 -14.61
N LEU A 335 -17.15 31.38 -14.98
CA LEU A 335 -18.22 30.90 -15.84
C LEU A 335 -19.61 31.00 -15.18
N THR A 336 -19.70 30.74 -13.87
CA THR A 336 -20.95 30.96 -13.12
C THR A 336 -21.37 32.44 -13.15
N SER A 337 -20.41 33.35 -12.96
CA SER A 337 -20.66 34.79 -13.02
C SER A 337 -21.08 35.26 -14.42
N ALA A 338 -20.39 34.78 -15.47
CA ALA A 338 -20.73 35.09 -16.86
C ALA A 338 -22.14 34.57 -17.25
N VAL A 339 -22.46 33.33 -16.87
CA VAL A 339 -23.76 32.72 -17.16
C VAL A 339 -24.90 33.42 -16.39
N SER A 340 -24.67 33.76 -15.12
CA SER A 340 -25.69 34.39 -14.27
C SER A 340 -25.82 35.90 -14.46
N GLY A 341 -24.89 36.53 -15.18
CA GLY A 341 -24.81 37.99 -15.33
C GLY A 341 -24.61 38.75 -14.01
N THR A 342 -24.18 38.05 -12.96
CA THR A 342 -24.08 38.59 -11.59
C THR A 342 -22.78 38.12 -10.92
N GLY A 343 -22.19 39.03 -10.15
CA GLY A 343 -20.94 38.80 -9.41
C GLY A 343 -19.68 39.06 -10.24
N GLU A 344 -18.59 39.35 -9.54
CA GLU A 344 -17.31 39.70 -10.13
C GLU A 344 -16.49 38.46 -10.51
N MET A 345 -15.82 38.55 -11.66
CA MET A 345 -14.83 37.56 -12.09
C MET A 345 -13.58 37.67 -11.20
N LYS A 346 -12.97 36.51 -10.94
CA LYS A 346 -11.76 36.39 -10.13
C LYS A 346 -10.55 36.14 -11.03
N LYS A 347 -9.50 36.91 -10.76
CA LYS A 347 -8.17 36.71 -11.36
C LYS A 347 -7.57 35.40 -10.88
N TYR A 348 -6.76 34.77 -11.72
CA TYR A 348 -6.05 33.55 -11.38
C TYR A 348 -4.70 33.86 -10.75
N GLU A 349 -4.62 33.60 -9.45
CA GLU A 349 -3.42 33.77 -8.62
C GLU A 349 -3.04 32.43 -7.98
N PRO A 350 -2.32 31.56 -8.70
CA PRO A 350 -2.01 30.22 -8.21
C PRO A 350 -1.00 30.21 -7.06
N ALA A 351 -1.25 29.32 -6.10
CA ALA A 351 -0.40 29.09 -4.95
C ALA A 351 -0.10 27.60 -4.79
N PHE A 352 1.00 27.13 -5.38
CA PHE A 352 1.35 25.70 -5.36
C PHE A 352 1.96 25.26 -4.03
N HIS A 353 1.33 24.27 -3.39
CA HIS A 353 1.71 23.74 -2.09
C HIS A 353 2.98 22.88 -2.15
N GLY A 354 3.32 22.33 -3.32
CA GLY A 354 4.55 21.58 -3.47
C GLY A 354 4.47 20.47 -4.49
N VAL A 355 5.50 19.65 -4.50
CA VAL A 355 5.59 18.49 -5.38
C VAL A 355 6.14 17.30 -4.62
N MET A 356 5.81 16.11 -5.10
CA MET A 356 6.26 14.85 -4.53
C MET A 356 6.50 13.85 -5.65
N VAL A 357 7.38 12.89 -5.41
CA VAL A 357 7.75 11.83 -6.34
C VAL A 357 7.85 10.55 -5.54
N SER A 358 7.13 9.51 -5.96
CA SER A 358 7.31 8.16 -5.42
C SER A 358 8.52 7.46 -6.08
N ILE A 359 9.19 6.59 -5.33
CA ILE A 359 10.27 5.73 -5.83
C ILE A 359 9.94 4.32 -5.36
N GLY A 360 9.13 3.63 -6.17
CA GLY A 360 8.39 2.45 -5.75
C GLY A 360 7.32 2.80 -4.70
N GLY A 361 6.75 1.76 -4.08
CA GLY A 361 5.71 1.93 -3.07
C GLY A 361 6.22 2.24 -1.66
N ARG A 362 7.54 2.18 -1.43
CA ARG A 362 8.12 2.30 -0.06
C ARG A 362 8.86 3.59 0.23
N TYR A 363 9.27 4.33 -0.80
CA TYR A 363 10.10 5.52 -0.63
C TYR A 363 9.57 6.66 -1.47
N GLY A 364 9.63 7.89 -0.98
CA GLY A 364 9.28 9.07 -1.75
C GLY A 364 10.15 10.26 -1.36
N ILE A 365 10.09 11.30 -2.18
CA ILE A 365 10.69 12.61 -1.89
C ILE A 365 9.62 13.66 -2.12
N SER A 366 9.54 14.63 -1.21
CA SER A 366 8.56 15.71 -1.34
C SER A 366 9.14 17.02 -0.84
N TYR A 367 8.69 18.09 -1.47
CA TYR A 367 8.94 19.46 -1.07
C TYR A 367 7.60 20.17 -0.98
N VAL A 368 7.02 20.14 0.22
CA VAL A 368 5.61 20.50 0.47
C VAL A 368 5.47 21.50 1.62
N GLY A 369 4.47 22.37 1.54
CA GLY A 369 4.15 23.33 2.59
C GLY A 369 3.34 24.50 2.06
N THR A 370 3.42 25.64 2.75
CA THR A 370 2.81 26.90 2.29
C THR A 370 3.79 27.66 1.41
N GLN A 371 3.34 28.67 0.67
CA GLN A 371 4.22 29.51 -0.16
C GLN A 371 5.42 30.06 0.65
N ASN A 372 5.21 30.41 1.92
CA ASN A 372 6.24 31.01 2.78
C ASN A 372 7.11 30.00 3.54
N LYS A 373 6.65 28.75 3.69
CA LYS A 373 7.36 27.69 4.44
C LYS A 373 7.13 26.33 3.81
N LYS A 374 8.11 25.84 3.06
CA LYS A 374 8.15 24.49 2.47
C LYS A 374 9.15 23.62 3.22
N PHE A 375 8.78 22.35 3.39
CA PHE A 375 9.57 21.34 4.09
C PHE A 375 10.00 20.25 3.12
N ALA A 376 11.28 19.87 3.21
CA ALA A 376 11.83 18.74 2.48
C ALA A 376 11.60 17.45 3.30
N LEU A 377 10.65 16.62 2.87
CA LEU A 377 10.31 15.37 3.54
C LEU A 377 10.75 14.18 2.67
N PRO A 378 11.74 13.38 3.12
CA PRO A 378 12.15 12.16 2.43
C PRO A 378 11.45 10.90 3.00
N SER A 379 11.53 9.80 2.25
CA SER A 379 11.17 8.45 2.68
C SER A 379 9.69 8.31 3.06
N PHE A 380 9.41 7.62 4.17
CA PHE A 380 8.08 7.31 4.69
C PHE A 380 7.15 8.53 4.81
N LEU A 381 7.65 9.67 5.33
CA LEU A 381 6.83 10.88 5.47
C LEU A 381 6.35 11.40 4.13
N SER A 382 7.17 11.28 3.08
CA SER A 382 6.77 11.66 1.73
C SER A 382 5.67 10.76 1.16
N GLN A 383 5.74 9.46 1.43
CA GLN A 383 4.71 8.52 0.99
C GLN A 383 3.39 8.75 1.73
N PHE A 384 3.45 9.05 3.03
CA PHE A 384 2.27 9.46 3.78
C PHE A 384 1.61 10.70 3.15
N VAL A 385 2.40 11.73 2.82
CA VAL A 385 1.90 12.92 2.13
C VAL A 385 1.28 12.56 0.77
N LYS A 386 1.88 11.65 0.00
CA LYS A 386 1.30 11.15 -1.26
C LYS A 386 -0.09 10.60 -1.07
N HIS A 387 -0.25 9.62 -0.19
CA HIS A 387 -1.55 9.00 0.01
C HIS A 387 -2.56 9.98 0.62
N PHE A 388 -2.13 10.93 1.46
CA PHE A 388 -2.99 11.96 2.02
C PHE A 388 -3.55 12.91 0.95
N ILE A 389 -2.72 13.36 0.00
CA ILE A 389 -3.17 14.20 -1.12
C ILE A 389 -4.16 13.44 -2.00
N ASN A 390 -3.90 12.16 -2.28
CA ASN A 390 -4.84 11.31 -3.01
C ASN A 390 -6.19 11.18 -2.30
N ILE A 391 -6.20 11.04 -0.96
CA ILE A 391 -7.42 11.04 -0.16
C ILE A 391 -8.18 12.36 -0.31
N ILE A 392 -7.49 13.51 -0.23
CA ILE A 392 -8.13 14.82 -0.46
C ILE A 392 -8.79 14.86 -1.84
N TYR A 393 -8.09 14.42 -2.88
CA TYR A 393 -8.66 14.35 -4.22
C TYR A 393 -9.89 13.44 -4.28
N PHE A 394 -9.82 12.22 -3.71
CA PHE A 394 -10.95 11.29 -3.68
C PHE A 394 -12.17 11.85 -2.94
N ILE A 395 -11.98 12.61 -1.87
CA ILE A 395 -13.06 13.33 -1.18
C ILE A 395 -13.74 14.31 -2.14
N GLN A 396 -12.97 15.05 -2.95
CA GLN A 396 -13.53 15.98 -3.94
C GLN A 396 -14.36 15.25 -5.00
N ILE A 397 -13.91 14.11 -5.53
CA ILE A 397 -14.57 13.41 -6.65
C ILE A 397 -15.66 12.40 -6.25
N LEU A 398 -15.48 11.55 -5.25
CA LEU A 398 -16.43 10.50 -4.87
C LEU A 398 -16.74 10.44 -3.36
N GLY A 399 -16.19 11.34 -2.56
CA GLY A 399 -16.42 11.37 -1.11
C GLY A 399 -15.85 10.16 -0.38
N TRP A 400 -16.40 9.87 0.81
CA TRP A 400 -15.85 8.88 1.74
C TRP A 400 -15.84 7.44 1.24
N ASN A 401 -16.76 7.05 0.34
CA ASN A 401 -16.82 5.68 -0.17
C ASN A 401 -15.56 5.30 -0.97
N LYS A 402 -15.04 6.22 -1.80
CA LYS A 402 -13.78 5.96 -2.53
C LYS A 402 -12.58 6.02 -1.59
N VAL A 403 -12.60 6.90 -0.58
CA VAL A 403 -11.55 6.95 0.45
C VAL A 403 -11.44 5.62 1.17
N PHE A 404 -12.54 5.05 1.67
CA PHE A 404 -12.52 3.76 2.35
C PHE A 404 -12.01 2.64 1.43
N SER A 405 -12.50 2.60 0.19
CA SER A 405 -12.02 1.61 -0.80
C SER A 405 -10.52 1.74 -1.08
N TYR A 406 -10.01 2.97 -1.20
CA TYR A 406 -8.61 3.26 -1.45
C TYR A 406 -7.74 2.91 -0.24
N VAL A 407 -8.11 3.37 0.96
CA VAL A 407 -7.37 3.06 2.19
C VAL A 407 -7.32 1.55 2.43
N ARG A 408 -8.44 0.85 2.25
CA ARG A 408 -8.48 -0.62 2.34
C ARG A 408 -7.48 -1.25 1.37
N HIS A 409 -7.49 -0.81 0.12
CA HIS A 409 -6.64 -1.38 -0.92
C HIS A 409 -5.15 -1.12 -0.65
N GLU A 410 -4.80 0.15 -0.47
CA GLU A 410 -3.42 0.66 -0.45
C GLU A 410 -2.67 0.31 0.83
N PHE A 411 -3.37 0.25 1.96
CA PHE A 411 -2.76 0.01 3.27
C PHE A 411 -2.85 -1.44 3.71
N PHE A 412 -3.91 -2.17 3.31
CA PHE A 412 -4.19 -3.50 3.87
C PHE A 412 -4.10 -4.66 2.87
N THR A 413 -4.05 -4.41 1.56
CA THR A 413 -4.10 -5.50 0.55
C THR A 413 -2.96 -5.52 -0.47
N ILE A 414 -2.05 -4.55 -0.44
CA ILE A 414 -0.92 -4.49 -1.39
C ILE A 414 0.03 -5.69 -1.21
N ARG A 415 0.22 -6.47 -2.28
CA ARG A 415 1.06 -7.67 -2.26
C ARG A 415 2.56 -7.34 -2.13
N HIS A 416 3.36 -8.35 -1.77
CA HIS A 416 4.82 -8.30 -1.73
C HIS A 416 5.41 -7.18 -0.84
N CYS A 417 4.69 -6.78 0.22
CA CYS A 417 5.10 -5.72 1.14
C CYS A 417 5.41 -4.37 0.45
N ARG A 418 4.83 -4.11 -0.73
CA ARG A 418 5.09 -2.88 -1.52
C ARG A 418 4.27 -1.68 -1.08
N SER A 419 3.57 -1.74 0.04
CA SER A 419 2.96 -0.56 0.66
C SER A 419 4.03 0.24 1.42
N PHE A 420 3.80 1.53 1.62
CA PHE A 420 4.73 2.38 2.38
C PHE A 420 4.83 2.01 3.86
N VAL A 421 3.82 1.30 4.39
CA VAL A 421 3.83 0.71 5.75
C VAL A 421 4.41 -0.72 5.77
N GLY A 422 4.95 -1.20 4.64
CA GLY A 422 5.51 -2.54 4.49
C GLY A 422 4.47 -3.66 4.63
N GLY A 423 4.91 -4.80 5.14
CA GLY A 423 4.05 -5.97 5.36
C GLY A 423 3.30 -5.99 6.69
N HIS A 424 3.43 -4.94 7.52
CA HIS A 424 2.80 -4.94 8.85
C HIS A 424 1.28 -4.86 8.79
N PHE A 425 0.72 -4.20 7.77
CA PHE A 425 -0.73 -4.08 7.58
C PHE A 425 -1.26 -4.89 6.41
N SER A 426 -0.38 -5.34 5.51
CA SER A 426 -0.76 -6.06 4.30
C SER A 426 -0.83 -7.56 4.52
N ASN A 427 -1.87 -8.00 5.23
CA ASN A 427 -2.23 -9.42 5.34
C ASN A 427 -3.70 -9.59 4.95
N ARG A 428 -4.03 -10.71 4.29
CA ARG A 428 -5.42 -11.04 3.90
C ARG A 428 -6.39 -10.99 5.08
N THR A 429 -5.90 -11.30 6.27
CA THR A 429 -6.60 -11.15 7.55
C THR A 429 -5.90 -10.05 8.35
N PRO A 430 -6.62 -9.13 9.02
CA PRO A 430 -6.04 -8.04 9.80
C PRO A 430 -5.31 -8.56 11.06
N SER A 431 -4.12 -9.13 10.86
CA SER A 431 -3.31 -9.75 11.91
C SER A 431 -2.78 -8.75 12.94
N PHE A 432 -2.84 -7.44 12.67
CA PHE A 432 -2.56 -6.41 13.69
C PHE A 432 -3.53 -6.50 14.88
N LEU A 433 -4.74 -7.02 14.68
CA LEU A 433 -5.71 -7.27 15.77
C LEU A 433 -5.23 -8.36 16.74
N LEU A 434 -4.26 -9.18 16.34
CA LEU A 434 -3.65 -10.19 17.22
C LEU A 434 -2.60 -9.60 18.15
N VAL A 435 -2.12 -8.37 17.91
CA VAL A 435 -1.03 -7.77 18.70
C VAL A 435 -1.43 -7.56 20.16
N PRO A 436 -2.61 -6.97 20.50
CA PRO A 436 -3.03 -6.85 21.89
C PRO A 436 -3.13 -8.21 22.59
N LEU A 437 -3.69 -9.21 21.89
CA LEU A 437 -3.83 -10.57 22.41
C LEU A 437 -2.46 -11.25 22.66
N ARG A 438 -1.51 -11.09 21.73
CA ARG A 438 -0.14 -11.59 21.83
C ARG A 438 0.61 -10.97 23.00
N VAL A 439 0.56 -9.64 23.11
CA VAL A 439 1.22 -8.89 24.19
C VAL A 439 0.60 -9.24 25.54
N PHE A 440 -0.73 -9.36 25.62
CA PHE A 440 -1.42 -9.74 26.85
C PHE A 440 -1.09 -11.16 27.30
N LEU A 441 -1.11 -12.14 26.38
CA LEU A 441 -0.69 -13.51 26.66
C LEU A 441 0.76 -13.56 27.17
N GLY A 442 1.67 -12.85 26.52
CA GLY A 442 3.07 -12.78 26.94
C GLY A 442 3.25 -12.12 28.31
N ALA A 443 2.55 -11.01 28.56
CA ALA A 443 2.58 -10.31 29.85
C ALA A 443 2.05 -11.19 30.99
N PHE A 444 1.02 -12.01 30.74
CA PHE A 444 0.49 -12.94 31.73
C PHE A 444 1.50 -14.03 32.09
N TRP A 445 2.23 -14.60 31.11
CA TRP A 445 3.31 -15.54 31.40
C TRP A 445 4.47 -14.93 32.19
N ILE A 446 4.85 -13.69 31.87
CA ILE A 446 5.85 -12.96 32.66
C ILE A 446 5.35 -12.78 34.10
N TYR A 447 4.09 -12.38 34.26
CA TYR A 447 3.47 -12.20 35.57
C TYR A 447 3.51 -13.49 36.41
N GLU A 448 3.06 -14.61 35.84
CA GLU A 448 3.08 -15.92 36.53
C GLU A 448 4.51 -16.35 36.90
N GLY A 449 5.46 -16.20 35.98
CA GLY A 449 6.86 -16.55 36.24
C GLY A 449 7.48 -15.67 37.34
N VAL A 450 7.28 -14.34 37.29
CA VAL A 450 7.80 -13.41 38.31
C VAL A 450 7.14 -13.66 39.67
N LYS A 451 5.85 -13.96 39.70
CA LYS A 451 5.13 -14.34 40.92
C LYS A 451 5.79 -15.57 41.56
N LYS A 452 6.07 -16.62 40.79
CA LYS A 452 6.75 -17.83 41.29
C LYS A 452 8.16 -17.55 41.79
N VAL A 453 8.90 -16.64 41.15
CA VAL A 453 10.21 -16.18 41.66
C VAL A 453 10.05 -15.53 43.04
N ASN A 454 9.08 -14.65 43.20
CA ASN A 454 8.80 -13.97 44.47
C ASN A 454 8.33 -14.96 45.55
N ASP A 455 7.58 -15.98 45.17
CA ASP A 455 7.09 -17.04 46.04
C ASP A 455 8.19 -18.09 46.38
N GLY A 456 9.45 -17.84 46.02
CA GLY A 456 10.60 -18.68 46.43
C GLY A 456 10.80 -19.96 45.62
N TRP A 457 10.14 -20.13 44.47
CA TRP A 457 10.21 -21.36 43.66
C TRP A 457 11.60 -21.67 43.09
N LEU A 458 12.59 -20.79 43.18
CA LEU A 458 13.96 -21.07 42.74
C LEU A 458 14.84 -21.67 43.83
N GLN A 459 14.40 -21.66 45.09
CA GLN A 459 15.24 -22.00 46.25
C GLN A 459 14.68 -23.19 47.03
N GLU A 460 13.35 -23.30 47.16
CA GLU A 460 12.71 -24.34 47.97
C GLU A 460 11.86 -25.28 47.10
N PRO A 461 11.84 -26.60 47.39
CA PRO A 461 11.02 -27.58 46.68
C PRO A 461 9.53 -27.34 46.98
N ASN A 462 8.79 -26.81 46.01
CA ASN A 462 7.38 -26.43 46.15
C ASN A 462 6.42 -27.25 45.27
N LEU A 463 6.94 -27.99 44.28
CA LEU A 463 6.14 -28.83 43.36
C LEU A 463 5.47 -30.00 44.06
N THR A 464 6.10 -30.62 45.06
CA THR A 464 5.51 -31.75 45.81
C THR A 464 4.21 -31.31 46.48
N ASN A 465 4.26 -30.21 47.24
CA ASN A 465 3.08 -29.64 47.89
C ASN A 465 2.05 -29.14 46.88
N PHE A 466 2.50 -28.56 45.77
CA PHE A 466 1.65 -28.03 44.71
C PHE A 466 0.88 -29.13 43.95
N PHE A 467 1.57 -30.20 43.54
CA PHE A 467 0.95 -31.33 42.83
C PHE A 467 0.09 -32.17 43.77
N GLN A 468 0.56 -32.49 44.97
CA GLN A 468 -0.21 -33.27 45.92
C GLN A 468 -1.46 -32.52 46.38
N GLY A 469 -1.34 -31.23 46.74
CA GLY A 469 -2.50 -30.42 47.14
C GLY A 469 -3.57 -30.31 46.05
N ALA A 470 -3.16 -30.12 44.80
CA ALA A 470 -4.11 -30.11 43.67
C ALA A 470 -4.71 -31.49 43.40
N ASN A 471 -3.90 -32.55 43.44
CA ASN A 471 -4.39 -33.93 43.28
C ASN A 471 -5.41 -34.31 44.35
N ASP A 472 -5.10 -34.04 45.61
CA ASP A 472 -5.93 -34.38 46.76
C ASP A 472 -7.28 -33.66 46.68
N LEU A 473 -7.30 -32.38 46.30
CA LEU A 473 -8.53 -31.63 46.07
C LEU A 473 -9.42 -32.30 45.01
N PHE A 474 -8.85 -32.64 43.85
CA PHE A 474 -9.59 -33.30 42.77
C PHE A 474 -10.10 -34.69 43.21
N TYR A 475 -9.27 -35.50 43.87
CA TYR A 475 -9.66 -36.84 44.30
C TYR A 475 -10.71 -36.82 45.42
N GLN A 476 -10.63 -35.88 46.35
CA GLN A 476 -11.64 -35.70 47.40
C GLN A 476 -13.01 -35.38 46.82
N ILE A 477 -13.07 -34.42 45.89
CA ILE A 477 -14.33 -34.02 45.22
C ILE A 477 -14.86 -35.15 44.33
N VAL A 478 -13.98 -35.84 43.59
CA VAL A 478 -14.37 -36.97 42.74
C VAL A 478 -14.93 -38.13 43.58
N ASN A 479 -14.32 -38.43 44.73
CA ASN A 479 -14.78 -39.50 45.62
C ASN A 479 -16.06 -39.15 46.39
N ALA A 480 -16.36 -37.86 46.60
CA ALA A 480 -17.62 -37.40 47.21
C ALA A 480 -18.85 -37.66 46.31
N GLY A 481 -18.65 -37.76 44.99
CA GLY A 481 -19.69 -38.06 44.01
C GLY A 481 -20.57 -36.87 43.61
N PRO A 482 -21.47 -37.02 42.61
CA PRO A 482 -22.29 -35.92 42.11
C PRO A 482 -23.30 -35.43 43.17
N GLY A 483 -23.24 -34.15 43.53
CA GLY A 483 -24.15 -33.51 44.50
C GLY A 483 -23.79 -33.71 45.98
N GLY A 484 -22.61 -34.28 46.27
CA GLY A 484 -22.08 -34.35 47.63
C GLY A 484 -21.13 -33.18 47.91
N ASP A 485 -21.43 -32.36 48.92
CA ASP A 485 -20.47 -31.39 49.44
C ASP A 485 -19.27 -32.15 50.04
N ALA A 486 -18.10 -32.07 49.40
CA ALA A 486 -16.86 -32.55 50.00
C ALA A 486 -16.53 -31.66 51.21
N VAL A 487 -16.97 -32.04 52.41
CA VAL A 487 -16.65 -31.34 53.66
C VAL A 487 -15.51 -32.09 54.35
N THR A 488 -14.37 -31.42 54.53
CA THR A 488 -13.25 -31.94 55.33
C THR A 488 -13.65 -32.02 56.80
N SER A 489 -14.02 -33.22 57.28
CA SER A 489 -14.01 -33.52 58.71
C SER A 489 -12.66 -34.12 59.10
N ALA A 490 -11.71 -33.27 59.44
CA ALA A 490 -10.53 -33.66 60.22
C ALA A 490 -10.44 -32.74 61.44
N THR A 491 -10.36 -33.39 62.60
CA THR A 491 -10.33 -32.87 63.97
C THR A 491 -9.40 -31.68 64.20
N ALA A 492 -9.84 -30.81 65.10
CA ALA A 492 -9.22 -29.56 65.53
C ALA A 492 -7.69 -29.59 65.73
N ALA A 493 -6.96 -28.90 64.86
CA ALA A 493 -5.80 -28.09 65.19
C ALA A 493 -5.67 -26.95 64.15
N ALA A 494 -5.81 -25.71 64.65
CA ALA A 494 -5.66 -24.40 64.01
C ALA A 494 -5.46 -24.30 62.47
N GLY A 495 -6.47 -23.75 61.78
CA GLY A 495 -6.24 -22.76 60.72
C GLY A 495 -6.40 -23.14 59.25
N THR A 496 -6.85 -24.35 58.90
CA THR A 496 -6.99 -24.75 57.48
C THR A 496 -8.40 -24.43 56.95
N PRO A 497 -8.58 -23.67 55.84
CA PRO A 497 -9.89 -23.35 55.29
C PRO A 497 -10.58 -24.61 54.73
N VAL A 498 -11.88 -24.76 55.02
CA VAL A 498 -12.74 -25.82 54.47
C VAL A 498 -12.96 -25.52 52.98
N ILE A 499 -12.51 -26.39 52.09
CA ILE A 499 -12.71 -26.23 50.64
C ILE A 499 -13.93 -27.06 50.23
N THR A 500 -15.04 -26.39 49.94
CA THR A 500 -16.26 -27.00 49.37
C THR A 500 -16.16 -27.02 47.85
N GLY A 501 -16.50 -28.15 47.21
CA GLY A 501 -16.48 -28.25 45.75
C GLY A 501 -17.39 -29.35 45.21
N ASN A 502 -17.91 -29.12 44.00
CA ASN A 502 -18.85 -29.99 43.29
C ASN A 502 -18.18 -30.70 42.11
N LEU A 503 -18.51 -31.99 41.92
CA LEU A 503 -18.15 -32.74 40.73
C LEU A 503 -19.16 -32.47 39.61
N LEU A 504 -18.70 -31.82 38.53
CA LEU A 504 -19.54 -31.52 37.36
C LEU A 504 -19.47 -32.62 36.30
N LEU A 505 -18.28 -33.18 36.08
CA LEU A 505 -18.05 -34.22 35.07
C LEU A 505 -16.93 -35.16 35.49
N ASN A 506 -17.16 -36.46 35.33
CA ASN A 506 -16.16 -37.51 35.49
C ASN A 506 -16.32 -38.50 34.33
N TRP A 507 -15.47 -38.37 33.32
CA TRP A 507 -15.53 -39.21 32.13
C TRP A 507 -14.27 -40.06 32.02
N ASN A 508 -14.46 -41.37 31.94
CA ASN A 508 -13.38 -42.31 31.67
C ASN A 508 -13.46 -42.78 30.20
N ILE A 509 -12.47 -42.40 29.41
CA ILE A 509 -12.36 -42.78 28.00
C ILE A 509 -11.49 -44.04 27.92
N LEU A 510 -12.16 -45.20 27.77
CA LEU A 510 -11.55 -46.51 27.53
C LEU A 510 -10.50 -46.95 28.57
N GLY A 511 -10.53 -46.40 29.79
CA GLY A 511 -9.55 -46.71 30.84
C GLY A 511 -8.17 -46.05 30.63
N LEU A 512 -8.00 -45.28 29.55
CA LEU A 512 -6.73 -44.69 29.16
C LEU A 512 -6.62 -43.21 29.58
N PHE A 513 -7.73 -42.48 29.56
CA PHE A 513 -7.80 -41.06 29.93
C PHE A 513 -9.00 -40.82 30.83
N LYS A 514 -8.78 -40.21 32.00
CA LYS A 514 -9.88 -39.72 32.85
C LYS A 514 -9.94 -38.20 32.78
N VAL A 515 -11.12 -37.67 32.50
CA VAL A 515 -11.38 -36.24 32.47
C VAL A 515 -12.26 -35.88 33.66
N PHE A 516 -11.77 -34.98 34.49
CA PHE A 516 -12.48 -34.44 35.64
C PHE A 516 -12.80 -32.97 35.40
N LEU A 517 -14.03 -32.58 35.67
CA LEU A 517 -14.45 -31.18 35.77
C LEU A 517 -15.02 -30.96 37.16
N ILE A 518 -14.40 -30.09 37.92
CA ILE A 518 -14.83 -29.73 39.27
C ILE A 518 -15.15 -28.24 39.33
N GLU A 519 -16.05 -27.88 40.23
CA GLU A 519 -16.38 -26.50 40.58
C GLU A 519 -16.02 -26.27 42.03
N THR A 520 -15.14 -25.30 42.29
CA THR A 520 -14.82 -24.82 43.65
C THR A 520 -15.18 -23.35 43.72
N THR A 521 -14.20 -22.46 43.90
CA THR A 521 -14.35 -21.01 43.65
C THR A 521 -14.24 -20.65 42.17
N ASP A 522 -13.63 -21.53 41.38
CA ASP A 522 -13.55 -21.48 39.91
C ASP A 522 -13.77 -22.90 39.36
N ILE A 523 -14.14 -23.00 38.08
CA ILE A 523 -14.30 -24.29 37.38
C ILE A 523 -12.94 -24.75 36.91
N ALA A 524 -12.54 -25.99 37.22
CA ALA A 524 -11.25 -26.54 36.83
C ALA A 524 -11.41 -27.87 36.08
N ILE A 525 -10.68 -28.00 34.97
CA ILE A 525 -10.63 -29.24 34.16
C ILE A 525 -9.30 -29.93 34.33
N LYS A 526 -9.30 -31.24 34.49
CA LYS A 526 -8.09 -32.04 34.65
C LYS A 526 -8.13 -33.31 33.83
N PHE A 527 -7.05 -33.58 33.10
CA PHE A 527 -6.89 -34.80 32.31
C PHE A 527 -5.87 -35.70 32.99
N GLN A 528 -6.34 -36.75 33.64
CA GLN A 528 -5.45 -37.74 34.20
C GLN A 528 -4.99 -38.71 33.11
N VAL A 529 -3.67 -38.79 32.94
CA VAL A 529 -3.00 -39.68 32.00
C VAL A 529 -1.96 -40.47 32.77
N GLY A 530 -2.08 -41.80 32.79
CA GLY A 530 -1.22 -42.65 33.64
C GLY A 530 0.29 -42.50 33.36
N ILE A 531 0.67 -42.16 32.12
CA ILE A 531 2.08 -41.89 31.78
C ILE A 531 2.60 -40.60 32.41
N MET A 532 1.74 -39.58 32.55
CA MET A 532 2.10 -38.30 33.15
C MET A 532 2.20 -38.43 34.68
N ASP A 533 1.30 -39.20 35.29
CA ASP A 533 1.38 -39.53 36.71
C ASP A 533 2.68 -40.29 37.03
N TRP A 534 3.05 -41.28 36.21
CA TRP A 534 4.32 -41.99 36.33
C TRP A 534 5.52 -41.05 36.18
N PHE A 535 5.52 -40.20 35.15
CA PHE A 535 6.62 -39.26 34.89
C PHE A 535 6.79 -38.25 36.03
N SER A 536 5.68 -37.67 36.50
CA SER A 536 5.68 -36.73 37.63
C SER A 536 6.26 -37.38 38.89
N ASN A 537 5.74 -38.55 39.28
CA ASN A 537 6.14 -39.19 40.53
C ASN A 537 7.55 -39.82 40.46
N THR A 538 7.97 -40.30 39.29
CA THR A 538 9.23 -41.05 39.14
C THR A 538 10.40 -40.17 38.73
N VAL A 539 10.15 -39.12 37.94
CA VAL A 539 11.21 -38.27 37.37
C VAL A 539 11.24 -36.92 38.07
N ILE A 540 10.10 -36.22 38.13
CA ILE A 540 10.03 -34.86 38.68
C ILE A 540 10.21 -34.86 40.20
N LEU A 541 9.42 -35.68 40.90
CA LEU A 541 9.38 -35.77 42.37
C LEU A 541 10.38 -36.78 42.95
N SER A 542 11.40 -37.17 42.17
CA SER A 542 12.38 -38.20 42.56
C SER A 542 13.33 -37.77 43.68
N SER A 543 13.64 -36.48 43.75
CA SER A 543 14.49 -35.88 44.77
C SER A 543 14.25 -34.37 44.86
N ASN A 544 14.56 -33.75 46.00
CA ASN A 544 14.45 -32.30 46.17
C ASN A 544 15.27 -31.54 45.10
N SER A 545 16.42 -32.08 44.69
CA SER A 545 17.25 -31.48 43.63
C SER A 545 16.59 -31.56 42.25
N SER A 546 15.95 -32.69 41.92
CA SER A 546 15.16 -32.85 40.70
C SER A 546 13.97 -31.89 40.68
N GLU A 547 13.31 -31.75 41.83
CA GLU A 547 12.16 -30.88 42.00
C GLU A 547 12.53 -29.42 41.73
N VAL A 548 13.57 -28.92 42.41
CA VAL A 548 14.09 -27.55 42.24
C VAL A 548 14.54 -27.31 40.79
N PHE A 549 15.11 -28.31 40.13
CA PHE A 549 15.50 -28.22 38.72
C PHE A 549 14.28 -28.02 37.80
N PHE A 550 13.28 -28.91 37.87
CA PHE A 550 12.11 -28.84 36.98
C PHE A 550 11.26 -27.58 37.21
N GLN A 551 11.05 -27.15 38.46
CA GLN A 551 10.34 -25.89 38.72
C GLN A 551 11.12 -24.68 38.20
N SER A 552 12.45 -24.67 38.35
CA SER A 552 13.28 -23.60 37.80
C SER A 552 13.15 -23.53 36.28
N VAL A 553 13.17 -24.68 35.60
CA VAL A 553 12.94 -24.75 34.14
C VAL A 553 11.59 -24.17 33.76
N ILE A 554 10.51 -24.51 34.48
CA ILE A 554 9.17 -23.96 34.22
C ILE A 554 9.16 -22.45 34.40
N VAL A 555 9.66 -21.94 35.53
CA VAL A 555 9.68 -20.50 35.85
C VAL A 555 10.47 -19.71 34.80
N TYR A 556 11.68 -20.17 34.46
CA TYR A 556 12.47 -19.52 33.41
C TYR A 556 11.77 -19.59 32.06
N SER A 557 11.13 -20.72 31.74
CA SER A 557 10.41 -20.86 30.47
C SER A 557 9.22 -19.92 30.38
N GLU A 558 8.43 -19.75 31.45
CA GLU A 558 7.30 -18.79 31.51
C GLU A 558 7.77 -17.36 31.26
N ILE A 559 8.85 -16.94 31.91
CA ILE A 559 9.42 -15.60 31.71
C ILE A 559 9.95 -15.45 30.28
N ILE A 560 10.72 -16.42 29.78
CA ILE A 560 11.35 -16.36 28.45
C ILE A 560 10.28 -16.33 27.36
N ILE A 561 9.31 -17.25 27.36
CA ILE A 561 8.24 -17.26 26.36
C ILE A 561 7.38 -16.02 26.47
N GLY A 562 7.16 -15.51 27.68
CA GLY A 562 6.40 -14.29 27.91
C GLY A 562 7.07 -13.08 27.26
N ILE A 563 8.39 -12.91 27.46
CA ILE A 563 9.20 -11.88 26.81
C ILE A 563 9.17 -12.04 25.29
N LEU A 564 9.38 -13.26 24.79
CA LEU A 564 9.38 -13.56 23.35
C LEU A 564 8.03 -13.22 22.70
N LEU A 565 6.91 -13.55 23.35
CA LEU A 565 5.56 -13.19 22.87
C LEU A 565 5.33 -11.68 22.88
N VAL A 566 5.74 -10.96 23.93
CA VAL A 566 5.60 -9.50 23.99
C VAL A 566 6.37 -8.83 22.86
N LEU A 567 7.64 -9.21 22.68
CA LEU A 567 8.50 -8.70 21.60
C LEU A 567 8.07 -9.19 20.21
N GLY A 568 7.27 -10.25 20.14
CA GLY A 568 6.89 -10.91 18.90
C GLY A 568 8.09 -11.56 18.20
N LEU A 569 8.98 -12.19 18.96
CA LEU A 569 10.16 -12.92 18.50
C LEU A 569 9.95 -14.42 18.71
N PHE A 570 10.16 -15.24 17.68
CA PHE A 570 9.85 -16.68 17.67
C PHE A 570 8.43 -17.00 18.12
N THR A 571 7.46 -16.16 17.74
CA THR A 571 6.09 -16.20 18.26
C THR A 571 5.46 -17.57 18.07
N THR A 572 5.64 -18.21 16.91
CA THR A 572 5.12 -19.56 16.66
C THR A 572 5.65 -20.58 17.67
N ILE A 573 6.95 -20.55 17.97
CA ILE A 573 7.58 -21.48 18.92
C ILE A 573 7.10 -21.16 20.34
N SER A 574 7.07 -19.88 20.73
CA SER A 574 6.63 -19.45 22.06
C SER A 574 5.13 -19.74 22.30
N SER A 575 4.29 -19.59 21.28
CA SER A 575 2.86 -19.94 21.36
C SER A 575 2.64 -21.45 21.44
N LEU A 576 3.41 -22.26 20.69
CA LEU A 576 3.38 -23.72 20.83
C LEU A 576 3.84 -24.15 22.22
N TYR A 577 4.91 -23.53 22.74
CA TYR A 577 5.38 -23.81 24.09
C TYR A 577 4.38 -23.37 25.17
N SER A 578 3.71 -22.22 24.97
CA SER A 578 2.58 -21.81 25.80
C SER A 578 1.49 -22.87 25.84
N LEU A 579 1.13 -23.48 24.69
CA LEU A 579 0.19 -24.61 24.67
C LEU A 579 0.72 -25.83 25.41
N LEU A 580 2.01 -26.16 25.27
CA LEU A 580 2.62 -27.27 26.00
C LEU A 580 2.53 -27.06 27.52
N LEU A 581 2.78 -25.84 28.02
CA LEU A 581 2.59 -25.53 29.44
C LEU A 581 1.13 -25.67 29.88
N GLN A 582 0.18 -25.24 29.05
CA GLN A 582 -1.23 -25.44 29.37
C GLN A 582 -1.62 -26.93 29.41
N VAL A 583 -1.13 -27.74 28.47
CA VAL A 583 -1.31 -29.20 28.50
C VAL A 583 -0.69 -29.80 29.76
N MET A 584 0.48 -29.32 30.16
CA MET A 584 1.12 -29.73 31.42
C MET A 584 0.21 -29.40 32.61
N PHE A 585 -0.32 -28.18 32.73
CA PHE A 585 -1.22 -27.82 33.83
C PHE A 585 -2.52 -28.63 33.83
N VAL A 586 -3.14 -28.82 32.67
CA VAL A 586 -4.35 -29.67 32.55
C VAL A 586 -4.07 -31.10 33.03
N THR A 587 -2.86 -31.62 32.80
CA THR A 587 -2.52 -33.01 33.13
C THR A 587 -1.95 -33.21 34.53
N THR A 588 -1.49 -32.16 35.21
CA THR A 588 -0.93 -32.24 36.57
C THR A 588 -1.86 -31.62 37.61
N THR A 589 -2.05 -30.31 37.60
CA THR A 589 -2.79 -29.57 38.63
C THR A 589 -4.25 -29.31 38.28
N GLY A 590 -4.63 -29.50 37.02
CA GLY A 590 -5.87 -29.00 36.45
C GLY A 590 -5.71 -27.56 35.95
N LEU A 591 -6.57 -27.21 34.98
CA LEU A 591 -6.63 -25.90 34.35
C LEU A 591 -7.95 -25.21 34.70
N TYR A 592 -7.82 -24.04 35.32
CA TYR A 592 -8.94 -23.22 35.78
C TYR A 592 -9.57 -22.41 34.65
N LEU A 593 -10.89 -22.21 34.68
CA LEU A 593 -11.63 -21.50 33.64
C LEU A 593 -11.12 -20.07 33.44
N SER A 594 -10.69 -19.42 34.53
CA SER A 594 -10.01 -18.11 34.50
C SER A 594 -8.75 -18.05 33.63
N THR A 595 -8.13 -19.19 33.30
CA THR A 595 -6.93 -19.27 32.43
C THR A 595 -7.21 -19.94 31.07
N TRP A 596 -8.42 -20.42 30.80
CA TRP A 596 -8.75 -21.08 29.51
C TRP A 596 -8.54 -20.17 28.30
N TRP A 597 -8.76 -18.87 28.46
CA TRP A 597 -8.52 -17.89 27.40
C TRP A 597 -7.07 -17.96 26.87
N MET A 598 -6.10 -18.38 27.69
CA MET A 598 -4.70 -18.52 27.28
C MET A 598 -4.52 -19.59 26.21
N VAL A 599 -5.31 -20.67 26.24
CA VAL A 599 -5.28 -21.73 25.22
C VAL A 599 -5.72 -21.16 23.88
N PHE A 600 -6.87 -20.48 23.85
CA PHE A 600 -7.39 -19.86 22.63
C PHE A 600 -6.48 -18.73 22.12
N ALA A 601 -5.92 -17.92 23.04
CA ALA A 601 -4.97 -16.88 22.70
C ALA A 601 -3.71 -17.46 22.08
N ALA A 602 -3.15 -18.51 22.68
CA ALA A 602 -1.97 -19.20 22.14
C ALA A 602 -2.28 -19.75 20.74
N ILE A 603 -3.40 -20.45 20.54
CA ILE A 603 -3.83 -20.95 19.21
C ILE A 603 -3.92 -19.81 18.19
N ALA A 604 -4.58 -18.70 18.56
CA ALA A 604 -4.79 -17.57 17.66
C ALA A 604 -3.48 -16.91 17.22
N VAL A 605 -2.45 -16.89 18.08
CA VAL A 605 -1.18 -16.21 17.79
C VAL A 605 -0.08 -17.10 17.20
N ILE A 606 -0.27 -18.44 17.15
CA ILE A 606 0.69 -19.40 16.55
C ILE A 606 1.08 -18.98 15.13
N ILE A 607 0.09 -18.63 14.30
CA ILE A 607 0.30 -18.34 12.89
C ILE A 607 0.22 -16.83 12.66
N GLY A 608 1.37 -16.22 12.37
CA GLY A 608 1.44 -14.82 11.93
C GLY A 608 1.34 -13.77 13.04
N GLY A 609 1.14 -14.17 14.31
CA GLY A 609 1.07 -13.24 15.45
C GLY A 609 2.33 -12.38 15.63
N GLY A 610 3.51 -12.89 15.26
CA GLY A 610 4.77 -12.15 15.34
C GLY A 610 5.08 -11.22 14.17
N ARG A 611 4.42 -11.42 13.01
CA ARG A 611 4.76 -10.70 11.77
C ARG A 611 4.31 -9.23 11.79
N VAL A 612 3.41 -8.87 12.70
CA VAL A 612 2.90 -7.50 12.82
C VAL A 612 3.35 -6.89 14.14
N PHE A 613 4.01 -5.73 14.06
CA PHE A 613 4.61 -5.06 15.22
C PHE A 613 5.38 -6.01 16.15
N GLY A 614 6.13 -6.95 15.56
CA GLY A 614 6.94 -7.94 16.26
C GLY A 614 8.25 -8.17 15.52
N LEU A 615 9.25 -8.67 16.25
CA LEU A 615 10.60 -8.91 15.71
C LEU A 615 10.63 -10.00 14.63
N ASP A 616 9.68 -10.92 14.62
CA ASP A 616 9.54 -11.96 13.58
C ASP A 616 9.43 -11.39 12.18
N TYR A 617 8.93 -10.16 12.03
CA TYR A 617 8.90 -9.46 10.73
C TYR A 617 10.30 -9.32 10.11
N TYR A 618 11.32 -9.11 10.93
CA TYR A 618 12.71 -8.93 10.47
C TYR A 618 13.51 -10.23 10.58
N VAL A 619 13.35 -10.95 11.69
CA VAL A 619 14.16 -12.14 12.01
C VAL A 619 13.78 -13.34 11.16
N MET A 620 12.48 -13.60 10.93
CA MET A 620 12.06 -14.80 10.21
C MET A 620 12.48 -14.80 8.72
N PRO A 621 12.33 -13.69 7.96
CA PRO A 621 12.85 -13.63 6.60
C PRO A 621 14.38 -13.73 6.54
N TRP A 622 15.08 -13.11 7.49
CA TRP A 622 16.54 -13.21 7.59
C TRP A 622 16.97 -14.66 7.83
N LEU A 623 16.35 -15.37 8.79
CA LEU A 623 16.59 -16.78 9.03
C LEU A 623 16.27 -17.63 7.78
N LYS A 624 15.13 -17.37 7.12
CA LYS A 624 14.74 -18.03 5.85
C LYS A 624 15.81 -17.92 4.80
N ASN A 625 16.37 -16.72 4.61
CA ASN A 625 17.43 -16.50 3.64
C ASN A 625 18.72 -17.27 3.98
N HIS A 626 19.00 -17.57 5.25
CA HIS A 626 20.16 -18.37 5.65
C HIS A 626 19.90 -19.86 5.54
N TYR A 627 18.78 -20.37 6.08
CA TYR A 627 18.53 -21.81 6.12
C TYR A 627 18.14 -22.40 4.76
N LYS A 628 17.54 -21.61 3.84
CA LYS A 628 17.21 -22.08 2.48
C LYS A 628 18.44 -22.50 1.68
N ASN A 629 19.61 -21.97 2.04
CA ASN A 629 20.89 -22.30 1.42
C ASN A 629 21.51 -23.60 1.97
N ILE A 630 20.94 -24.18 3.05
CA ILE A 630 21.41 -25.44 3.61
C ILE A 630 20.91 -26.59 2.73
N LYS A 631 21.84 -27.39 2.22
CA LYS A 631 21.57 -28.50 1.27
C LYS A 631 20.49 -29.48 1.75
N ILE A 632 20.51 -29.83 3.04
CA ILE A 632 19.53 -30.74 3.64
C ILE A 632 18.14 -30.09 3.67
N VAL A 633 18.04 -28.83 4.07
CA VAL A 633 16.76 -28.10 4.14
C VAL A 633 16.16 -27.96 2.74
N ARG A 634 16.99 -27.64 1.74
CA ARG A 634 16.55 -27.56 0.34
C ARG A 634 16.05 -28.90 -0.18
N LYS A 635 16.75 -30.00 0.13
CA LYS A 635 16.40 -31.36 -0.30
C LYS A 635 15.14 -31.89 0.40
N LEU A 636 14.92 -31.52 1.65
CA LEU A 636 13.77 -31.97 2.46
C LEU A 636 12.58 -31.01 2.38
N TYR A 637 12.68 -29.92 1.61
CA TYR A 637 11.62 -28.91 1.47
C TYR A 637 11.14 -28.33 2.81
N ILE A 638 12.06 -28.20 3.79
CA ILE A 638 11.76 -27.63 5.12
C ILE A 638 11.87 -26.09 5.05
N TYR A 639 11.19 -25.51 4.08
CA TYR A 639 11.07 -24.07 3.89
C TYR A 639 9.70 -23.78 3.28
N ASN A 640 8.96 -22.82 3.85
CA ASN A 640 7.69 -22.38 3.27
C ASN A 640 7.97 -21.15 2.39
N ASP A 641 7.49 -21.19 1.15
CA ASP A 641 7.58 -20.07 0.22
C ASP A 641 6.63 -18.91 0.56
#